data_AF-A0A7W7MTS8-F1
#
_entry.id   AF-A0A7W7MTS8-F1
#
_cell.length_a   1.000
_cell.length_b   1.000
_cell.length_c   1.000
_cell.angle_alpha   90.00
_cell.angle_beta   90.00
_cell.angle_gamma   90.00
#
_symmetry.space_group_name_H-M   'P 1'
#
loop_
_entity.id
_entity.type
_entity.pdbx_description
1 polymer ?
#
loop_
_entity_poly.entity_id
_entity_poly.type
_entity_poly.pdbx_seq_one_letter_code
_entity_poly.pdbx_strand_id
1 'polypeptide(L)'
;MKEDERKALAALRFDWAPVPDDVWRPSPFHVDGLHRGVVTDVVAGMADASSSTDGSPLGLVLRGRRGSGKTHLLGWVRQQIQVQGGYFFLVSLLDAKGFWDSVLASMLEGLFRTVPESDTQLRLFLRRLSSVVGAPRSARRAAMGETDLTPTALDAFVLGLGDYDRLVARECDDTLRALALSASEDVVHRDLAENYFSSEPEAVAGERAPWRMRRKPRTAQEIVRELSKLLALTGPTVIAVDQIDTLISQSSVASHENQQPEPPTTDWAQLLVLEQIAHGLMALRDNTRRTLTLVACIPPSWMLIKNRATDTVRDRFREPEEMLTIRDTKIARDLIEKRFAHSFRQVRYTPPYPSWPIRPEAFDTAAKFTPRQLLIEIDAHVRNCLLENKVREVTRLGDPPSSEPSTAPLVPTDISDDVCKQFDVRFAELREEADVADPLDPAREDAVVPGLLSAGLTAWIIERGMADETFSQDGPPSAKPALHARLRRTLNEGTEDQAHWSFRAISGRHHGVAALHRIKRAVTAAGVEYQVPKRRLYFLRNGRWSGAKTLDLIEELKSRNTTTLALEESDLRTLSALLVMLQEAPIDLPAWLMLRRPASGSQIFRKAMEELPVTPTPSRSSEPADVPPIEPQVVAIDAPAASKQSAGDSQPPMPALTVGHDYTTGEPVSLALESLRKHVAIFAGSGSGKTVLIRRLIEECALQGVSAIVLDPNNDLARLGDPWPTPPTAWQPGDARKAADYIAGTEVVVWTPRRETGRPLSFQPLPDFKSALDDPDEFNEAVDSAVAALIPRARLDSRATKAHLGLAVLRRAVEHYGRRGGGTLRGLIETLAELPTGVSELDSAEKIASDLAQTLTASIDNDPMFGGDSTPLDPAILLTPSSGKRARISVISLIGLPSDDMRQSFVNQLEMALFAYIKKHPAGDRPLLGLFIMDEAQTLAPSGSMTACTQSTLALASQARKYGLGLVFATQAPKGLHNRIPGNAATQFYGLLNSPIQIDTAREMAKAKGGDVPDVSRLRSGEFYVAAEGEAPQKVRTPLCLSHHPQSPLTTEEVLDRARAR
;
A
#
# COMPACT_ATOMS: atom_id res chain seq x y z
N MET A 1 -21.94 22.92 -35.53
CA MET A 1 -22.71 21.70 -35.16
C MET A 1 -24.18 22.07 -35.17
N LYS A 2 -25.09 21.18 -35.59
CA LYS A 2 -26.55 21.43 -35.51
C LYS A 2 -27.04 21.30 -34.06
N GLU A 3 -28.15 21.96 -33.72
CA GLU A 3 -28.68 21.93 -32.35
C GLU A 3 -29.03 20.51 -31.87
N ASP A 4 -29.57 19.66 -32.76
CA ASP A 4 -29.87 18.26 -32.43
C ASP A 4 -28.62 17.41 -32.23
N GLU A 5 -27.54 17.68 -32.98
CA GLU A 5 -26.23 17.03 -32.80
C GLU A 5 -25.59 17.45 -31.48
N ARG A 6 -25.72 18.74 -31.11
CA ARG A 6 -25.24 19.29 -29.84
C ARG A 6 -25.94 18.63 -28.66
N LYS A 7 -27.27 18.52 -28.71
CA LYS A 7 -28.06 17.82 -27.69
C LYS A 7 -27.71 16.34 -27.59
N ALA A 8 -27.45 15.68 -28.73
CA ALA A 8 -27.06 14.28 -28.76
C ALA A 8 -25.68 14.04 -28.12
N LEU A 9 -24.67 14.83 -28.47
CA LEU A 9 -23.33 14.73 -27.87
C LEU A 9 -23.34 15.12 -26.39
N ALA A 10 -24.12 16.13 -26.00
CA ALA A 10 -24.26 16.53 -24.59
C ALA A 10 -24.95 15.45 -23.71
N ALA A 11 -25.73 14.57 -24.32
CA ALA A 11 -26.37 13.43 -23.63
C ALA A 11 -25.41 12.23 -23.42
N LEU A 12 -24.26 12.21 -24.10
CA LEU A 12 -23.21 11.21 -23.88
C LEU A 12 -22.39 11.58 -22.64
N ARG A 13 -22.97 11.39 -21.45
CA ARG A 13 -22.23 11.52 -20.18
C ARG A 13 -21.64 10.17 -19.80
N PHE A 14 -20.31 10.12 -19.68
CA PHE A 14 -19.60 8.93 -19.25
C PHE A 14 -19.31 9.02 -17.76
N ASP A 15 -19.68 7.98 -17.01
CA ASP A 15 -19.15 7.72 -15.68
C ASP A 15 -18.11 6.62 -15.81
N TRP A 16 -16.83 6.98 -15.76
CA TRP A 16 -15.69 6.08 -15.95
C TRP A 16 -14.90 5.80 -14.67
N ALA A 17 -15.33 6.34 -13.53
CA ALA A 17 -14.71 6.13 -12.23
C ALA A 17 -15.68 5.38 -11.29
N PRO A 18 -16.04 4.12 -11.60
CA PRO A 18 -17.01 3.39 -10.81
C PRO A 18 -16.50 3.20 -9.39
N VAL A 19 -17.32 3.56 -8.41
CA VAL A 19 -17.10 3.32 -6.99
C VAL A 19 -17.70 1.96 -6.59
N PRO A 20 -17.28 1.34 -5.47
CA PRO A 20 -17.79 0.03 -5.06
C PRO A 20 -19.33 -0.05 -5.01
N ASP A 21 -19.99 1.03 -4.60
CA ASP A 21 -21.44 1.09 -4.52
C ASP A 21 -22.16 1.10 -5.89
N ASP A 22 -21.45 1.36 -6.99
CA ASP A 22 -22.02 1.27 -8.34
C ASP A 22 -22.39 -0.16 -8.75
N VAL A 23 -21.90 -1.17 -8.02
CA VAL A 23 -22.34 -2.57 -8.13
C VAL A 23 -23.86 -2.68 -8.00
N TRP A 24 -24.49 -1.81 -7.20
CA TRP A 24 -25.93 -1.81 -6.95
C TRP A 24 -26.73 -1.09 -8.03
N ARG A 25 -26.11 -0.26 -8.86
CA ARG A 25 -26.79 0.37 -10.00
C ARG A 25 -27.06 -0.67 -11.09
N PRO A 26 -28.18 -0.61 -11.81
CA PRO A 26 -28.38 -1.44 -12.99
C PRO A 26 -27.28 -1.11 -14.01
N SER A 27 -26.56 -2.11 -14.52
CA SER A 27 -25.66 -1.94 -15.66
C SER A 27 -26.38 -2.34 -16.94
N PRO A 28 -27.02 -1.41 -17.68
CA PRO A 28 -27.65 -1.73 -18.97
C PRO A 28 -26.61 -1.98 -20.08
N PHE A 29 -25.31 -1.95 -19.76
CA PHE A 29 -24.22 -1.87 -20.74
C PHE A 29 -23.31 -3.10 -20.75
N HIS A 30 -23.69 -4.21 -20.11
CA HIS A 30 -22.88 -5.42 -20.14
C HIS A 30 -22.75 -5.96 -21.57
N VAL A 31 -21.53 -6.33 -21.96
CA VAL A 31 -21.22 -6.94 -23.26
C VAL A 31 -20.74 -8.36 -23.03
N ASP A 32 -21.43 -9.32 -23.63
CA ASP A 32 -21.07 -10.73 -23.57
C ASP A 32 -19.72 -10.96 -24.28
N GLY A 33 -18.74 -11.50 -23.55
CA GLY A 33 -17.42 -11.85 -24.09
C GLY A 33 -16.23 -11.17 -23.43
N LEU A 34 -16.43 -10.13 -22.62
CA LEU A 34 -15.35 -9.55 -21.82
C LEU A 34 -14.99 -10.51 -20.67
N HIS A 35 -13.72 -10.92 -20.57
CA HIS A 35 -13.22 -11.85 -19.54
C HIS A 35 -13.92 -13.22 -19.51
N ARG A 36 -14.13 -13.86 -20.68
CA ARG A 36 -14.86 -15.14 -20.81
C ARG A 36 -14.44 -16.22 -19.80
N GLY A 37 -13.14 -16.41 -19.56
CA GLY A 37 -12.65 -17.39 -18.60
C GLY A 37 -13.14 -17.10 -17.18
N VAL A 38 -12.95 -15.86 -16.73
CA VAL A 38 -13.41 -15.39 -15.41
C VAL A 38 -14.93 -15.51 -15.26
N VAL A 39 -15.68 -15.10 -16.27
CA VAL A 39 -17.15 -15.21 -16.27
C VAL A 39 -17.59 -16.68 -16.16
N THR A 40 -16.94 -17.58 -16.89
CA THR A 40 -17.24 -19.02 -16.85
C THR A 40 -17.01 -19.60 -15.46
N ASP A 41 -15.86 -19.28 -14.84
CA ASP A 41 -15.54 -19.75 -13.49
C ASP A 41 -16.52 -19.22 -12.44
N VAL A 42 -16.93 -17.95 -12.55
CA VAL A 42 -17.91 -17.35 -11.63
C VAL A 42 -19.29 -17.99 -11.79
N VAL A 43 -19.74 -18.23 -13.03
CA VAL A 43 -21.00 -18.94 -13.28
C VAL A 43 -20.95 -20.37 -12.73
N ALA A 44 -19.84 -21.08 -12.93
CA ALA A 44 -19.64 -22.40 -12.36
C ALA A 44 -19.68 -22.36 -10.82
N GLY A 45 -19.01 -21.39 -10.19
CA GLY A 45 -19.06 -21.21 -8.74
C GLY A 45 -20.46 -20.90 -8.20
N MET A 46 -21.27 -20.13 -8.92
CA MET A 46 -22.68 -19.87 -8.56
C MET A 46 -23.54 -21.14 -8.68
N ALA A 47 -23.29 -21.95 -9.72
CA ALA A 47 -23.95 -23.24 -9.89
C ALA A 47 -23.55 -24.24 -8.78
N ASP A 48 -22.28 -24.26 -8.37
CA ASP A 48 -21.80 -25.07 -7.26
C ASP A 48 -22.45 -24.64 -5.93
N ALA A 49 -22.56 -23.33 -5.67
CA ALA A 49 -23.29 -22.81 -4.50
C ALA A 49 -24.77 -23.21 -4.51
N SER A 50 -25.39 -23.20 -5.70
CA SER A 50 -26.79 -23.56 -5.88
C SER A 50 -27.06 -25.05 -5.67
N SER A 51 -26.17 -25.91 -6.15
CA SER A 51 -26.29 -27.37 -6.06
C SER A 51 -25.81 -27.96 -4.73
N SER A 52 -25.00 -27.22 -3.97
CA SER A 52 -24.51 -27.68 -2.66
C SER A 52 -25.63 -27.79 -1.63
N THR A 53 -25.56 -28.84 -0.80
CA THR A 53 -26.51 -29.12 0.29
C THR A 53 -26.06 -28.56 1.64
N ASP A 54 -24.76 -28.52 1.92
CA ASP A 54 -24.23 -28.11 3.23
C ASP A 54 -23.00 -27.18 3.17
N GLY A 55 -22.07 -27.41 2.24
CA GLY A 55 -20.79 -26.68 2.18
C GLY A 55 -20.81 -25.47 1.23
N SER A 56 -19.91 -24.53 1.45
CA SER A 56 -19.62 -23.47 0.47
C SER A 56 -18.60 -23.95 -0.58
N PRO A 57 -18.79 -23.63 -1.88
CA PRO A 57 -17.81 -23.93 -2.92
C PRO A 57 -16.45 -23.26 -2.67
N LEU A 58 -15.45 -23.58 -3.50
CA LEU A 58 -14.17 -22.86 -3.46
C LEU A 58 -14.39 -21.38 -3.79
N GLY A 59 -13.69 -20.51 -3.08
CA GLY A 59 -13.72 -19.08 -3.39
C GLY A 59 -13.03 -18.80 -4.73
N LEU A 60 -13.30 -17.64 -5.32
CA LEU A 60 -12.65 -17.20 -6.57
C LEU A 60 -11.98 -15.85 -6.38
N VAL A 61 -10.78 -15.71 -6.92
CA VAL A 61 -10.00 -14.46 -6.84
C VAL A 61 -10.00 -13.74 -8.18
N LEU A 62 -10.72 -12.63 -8.24
CA LEU A 62 -10.82 -11.76 -9.40
C LEU A 62 -9.63 -10.80 -9.41
N ARG A 63 -8.54 -11.23 -10.06
CA ARG A 63 -7.31 -10.44 -10.18
C ARG A 63 -7.40 -9.51 -11.37
N GLY A 64 -7.24 -8.22 -11.15
CA GLY A 64 -7.23 -7.24 -12.24
C GLY A 64 -6.67 -5.89 -11.82
N ARG A 65 -5.95 -5.23 -12.73
CA ARG A 65 -5.49 -3.85 -12.53
C ARG A 65 -6.69 -2.90 -12.38
N ARG A 66 -6.49 -1.73 -11.79
CA ARG A 66 -7.52 -0.69 -11.71
C ARG A 66 -8.08 -0.38 -13.11
N GLY A 67 -9.41 -0.29 -13.25
CA GLY A 67 -10.06 -0.04 -14.54
C GLY A 67 -10.25 -1.26 -15.45
N SER A 68 -9.81 -2.46 -15.04
CA SER A 68 -10.04 -3.73 -15.77
C SER A 68 -11.51 -4.20 -15.80
N GLY A 69 -12.38 -3.58 -14.98
CA GLY A 69 -13.80 -3.89 -14.91
C GLY A 69 -14.23 -4.76 -13.73
N LYS A 70 -13.42 -4.90 -12.66
CA LYS A 70 -13.74 -5.64 -11.43
C LYS A 70 -15.13 -5.30 -10.87
N THR A 71 -15.37 -4.01 -10.57
CA THR A 71 -16.65 -3.49 -10.03
C THR A 71 -17.82 -3.76 -10.98
N HIS A 72 -17.61 -3.61 -12.29
CA HIS A 72 -18.64 -3.91 -13.29
C HIS A 72 -18.98 -5.42 -13.33
N LEU A 73 -17.98 -6.30 -13.24
CA LEU A 73 -18.19 -7.74 -13.16
C LEU A 73 -18.97 -8.10 -11.90
N LEU A 74 -18.64 -7.54 -10.73
CA LEU A 74 -19.40 -7.74 -9.49
C LEU A 74 -20.87 -7.29 -9.62
N GLY A 75 -21.13 -6.16 -10.29
CA GLY A 75 -22.49 -5.70 -10.61
C GLY A 75 -23.26 -6.68 -11.50
N TRP A 76 -22.60 -7.28 -12.50
CA TRP A 76 -23.18 -8.33 -13.33
C TRP A 76 -23.46 -9.61 -12.53
N VAL A 77 -22.52 -10.06 -11.69
CA VAL A 77 -22.69 -11.23 -10.82
C VAL A 77 -23.91 -11.06 -9.90
N ARG A 78 -24.07 -9.87 -9.31
CA ARG A 78 -25.24 -9.51 -8.51
C ARG A 78 -26.54 -9.73 -9.30
N GLN A 79 -26.61 -9.23 -10.54
CA GLN A 79 -27.81 -9.40 -11.38
C GLN A 79 -28.08 -10.87 -11.67
N GLN A 80 -27.05 -11.64 -12.02
CA GLN A 80 -27.19 -13.07 -12.34
C GLN A 80 -27.68 -13.88 -11.14
N ILE A 81 -27.07 -13.69 -9.96
CA ILE A 81 -27.48 -14.44 -8.77
C ILE A 81 -28.90 -14.08 -8.32
N GLN A 82 -29.29 -12.80 -8.46
CA GLN A 82 -30.66 -12.36 -8.14
C GLN A 82 -31.70 -12.98 -9.07
N VAL A 83 -31.40 -13.08 -10.37
CA VAL A 83 -32.25 -13.77 -11.37
C VAL A 83 -32.40 -15.26 -11.04
N GLN A 84 -31.34 -15.90 -10.54
CA GLN A 84 -31.36 -17.29 -10.08
C GLN A 84 -32.02 -17.48 -8.71
N GLY A 85 -32.57 -16.42 -8.13
CA GLY A 85 -33.24 -16.48 -6.83
C GLY A 85 -32.29 -16.54 -5.64
N GLY A 86 -31.02 -16.16 -5.80
CA GLY A 86 -30.05 -16.04 -4.72
C GLY A 86 -29.89 -14.63 -4.16
N TYR A 87 -28.88 -14.48 -3.32
CA TYR A 87 -28.56 -13.28 -2.54
C TYR A 87 -27.16 -12.76 -2.87
N PHE A 88 -26.96 -11.45 -2.76
CA PHE A 88 -25.67 -10.81 -3.02
C PHE A 88 -25.30 -9.83 -1.91
N PHE A 89 -24.04 -9.88 -1.48
CA PHE A 89 -23.46 -8.95 -0.50
C PHE A 89 -22.09 -8.47 -0.99
N LEU A 90 -21.88 -7.16 -0.93
CA LEU A 90 -20.59 -6.53 -1.21
C LEU A 90 -19.95 -6.14 0.13
N VAL A 91 -18.81 -6.74 0.45
CA VAL A 91 -18.04 -6.48 1.67
C VAL A 91 -16.88 -5.56 1.32
N SER A 92 -16.87 -4.38 1.95
CA SER A 92 -15.70 -3.50 1.99
C SER A 92 -14.97 -3.74 3.30
N LEU A 93 -13.75 -4.29 3.25
CA LEU A 93 -12.94 -4.44 4.45
C LEU A 93 -12.34 -3.09 4.80
N LEU A 94 -12.59 -2.64 6.02
CA LEU A 94 -12.17 -1.32 6.51
C LEU A 94 -11.02 -1.40 7.52
N ASP A 95 -10.88 -2.52 8.21
CA ASP A 95 -9.76 -2.85 9.10
C ASP A 95 -9.62 -4.37 9.23
N ALA A 96 -8.41 -4.84 9.54
CA ALA A 96 -8.13 -6.26 9.68
C ALA A 96 -8.51 -6.84 11.06
N LYS A 97 -8.50 -6.03 12.13
CA LYS A 97 -8.90 -6.48 13.48
C LYS A 97 -10.42 -6.62 13.59
N GLY A 98 -11.18 -5.78 12.89
CA GLY A 98 -12.64 -5.80 12.80
C GLY A 98 -13.22 -6.54 11.57
N PHE A 99 -12.59 -7.64 11.12
CA PHE A 99 -13.01 -8.35 9.90
C PHE A 99 -14.49 -8.77 9.95
N TRP A 100 -14.91 -9.45 11.03
CA TRP A 100 -16.27 -9.96 11.15
C TRP A 100 -17.31 -8.87 11.35
N ASP A 101 -16.95 -7.80 12.04
CA ASP A 101 -17.83 -6.62 12.20
C ASP A 101 -18.06 -5.93 10.85
N SER A 102 -17.00 -5.83 10.02
CA SER A 102 -17.09 -5.30 8.65
C SER A 102 -17.97 -6.17 7.75
N VAL A 103 -17.82 -7.49 7.83
CA VAL A 103 -18.65 -8.45 7.08
C VAL A 103 -20.11 -8.36 7.52
N LEU A 104 -20.39 -8.37 8.83
CA LEU A 104 -21.74 -8.28 9.36
C LEU A 104 -22.41 -6.96 8.95
N ALA A 105 -21.73 -5.83 9.14
CA ALA A 105 -22.24 -4.52 8.76
C ALA A 105 -22.60 -4.46 7.26
N SER A 106 -21.72 -5.00 6.40
CA SER A 106 -21.92 -5.07 4.95
C SER A 106 -23.10 -5.99 4.57
N MET A 107 -23.25 -7.14 5.24
CA MET A 107 -24.37 -8.04 5.02
C MET A 107 -25.71 -7.42 5.43
N LEU A 108 -25.77 -6.80 6.60
CA LEU A 108 -26.97 -6.12 7.08
C LEU A 108 -27.35 -4.95 6.16
N GLU A 109 -26.36 -4.17 5.71
CA GLU A 109 -26.63 -3.12 4.73
C GLU A 109 -27.15 -3.70 3.40
N GLY A 110 -26.54 -4.79 2.92
CA GLY A 110 -26.98 -5.50 1.72
C GLY A 110 -28.40 -6.04 1.81
N LEU A 111 -28.87 -6.44 3.00
CA LEU A 111 -30.25 -6.87 3.23
C LEU A 111 -31.27 -5.73 2.99
N PHE A 112 -30.89 -4.48 3.25
CA PHE A 112 -31.75 -3.31 3.00
C PHE A 112 -31.56 -2.71 1.59
N ARG A 113 -30.72 -3.30 0.74
CA ARG A 113 -30.63 -2.91 -0.67
C ARG A 113 -31.86 -3.38 -1.44
N THR A 114 -32.30 -2.55 -2.37
CA THR A 114 -33.45 -2.84 -3.23
C THR A 114 -33.08 -3.91 -4.26
N VAL A 115 -34.06 -4.73 -4.63
CA VAL A 115 -33.91 -5.81 -5.62
C VAL A 115 -35.05 -5.74 -6.62
N PRO A 116 -34.88 -6.18 -7.88
CA PRO A 116 -35.97 -6.20 -8.83
C PRO A 116 -37.19 -6.97 -8.27
N GLU A 117 -38.41 -6.47 -8.50
CA GLU A 117 -39.68 -7.12 -8.11
C GLU A 117 -39.98 -7.25 -6.60
N SER A 118 -39.21 -6.57 -5.73
CA SER A 118 -39.45 -6.50 -4.28
C SER A 118 -38.90 -5.21 -3.68
N ASP A 119 -39.33 -4.84 -2.48
CA ASP A 119 -38.84 -3.61 -1.84
C ASP A 119 -37.36 -3.75 -1.44
N THR A 120 -37.01 -4.79 -0.67
CA THR A 120 -35.64 -5.03 -0.19
C THR A 120 -35.27 -6.50 -0.26
N GLN A 121 -33.96 -6.79 -0.26
CA GLN A 121 -33.44 -8.17 -0.18
C GLN A 121 -33.90 -8.88 1.11
N LEU A 122 -34.06 -8.15 2.22
CA LEU A 122 -34.62 -8.64 3.48
C LEU A 122 -36.09 -9.06 3.32
N ARG A 123 -36.93 -8.20 2.76
CA ARG A 123 -38.36 -8.51 2.53
C ARG A 123 -38.50 -9.69 1.57
N LEU A 124 -37.66 -9.76 0.53
CA LEU A 124 -37.61 -10.91 -0.38
C LEU A 124 -37.24 -12.20 0.36
N PHE A 125 -36.22 -12.15 1.22
CA PHE A 125 -35.81 -13.27 2.07
C PHE A 125 -36.93 -13.72 3.02
N LEU A 126 -37.52 -12.82 3.81
CA LEU A 126 -38.59 -13.16 4.76
C LEU A 126 -39.82 -13.72 4.04
N ARG A 127 -40.15 -13.19 2.85
CA ARG A 127 -41.21 -13.72 1.98
C ARG A 127 -40.94 -15.14 1.53
N ARG A 128 -39.72 -15.44 1.06
CA ARG A 128 -39.33 -16.79 0.64
C ARG A 128 -39.29 -17.75 1.83
N LEU A 129 -38.65 -17.35 2.93
CA LEU A 129 -38.53 -18.19 4.12
C LEU A 129 -39.91 -18.53 4.69
N SER A 130 -40.80 -17.54 4.85
CA SER A 130 -42.18 -17.77 5.32
C SER A 130 -43.02 -18.64 4.39
N SER A 131 -42.65 -18.74 3.10
CA SER A 131 -43.24 -19.69 2.17
C SER A 131 -42.68 -21.10 2.37
N VAL A 132 -41.36 -21.23 2.49
CA VAL A 132 -40.66 -22.51 2.68
C VAL A 132 -41.07 -23.18 3.99
N VAL A 133 -41.16 -22.41 5.09
CA VAL A 133 -41.50 -22.94 6.41
C VAL A 133 -43.01 -23.07 6.66
N GLY A 134 -43.85 -22.73 5.67
CA GLY A 134 -45.30 -22.84 5.80
C GLY A 134 -45.94 -21.93 6.86
N ALA A 135 -45.35 -20.77 7.15
CA ALA A 135 -45.84 -19.87 8.20
C ALA A 135 -47.28 -19.38 7.93
N PRO A 136 -48.13 -19.23 8.96
CA PRO A 136 -49.49 -18.71 8.80
C PRO A 136 -49.51 -17.35 8.09
N ARG A 137 -50.57 -17.08 7.31
CA ARG A 137 -50.69 -15.84 6.51
C ARG A 137 -50.55 -14.57 7.37
N SER A 138 -51.09 -14.57 8.59
CA SER A 138 -50.96 -13.46 9.55
C SER A 138 -49.50 -13.23 9.96
N ALA A 139 -48.77 -14.30 10.31
CA ALA A 139 -47.36 -14.24 10.67
C ALA A 139 -46.47 -13.77 9.51
N ARG A 140 -46.77 -14.24 8.29
CA ARG A 140 -46.06 -13.80 7.06
C ARG A 140 -46.18 -12.30 6.83
N ARG A 141 -47.40 -11.75 6.87
CA ARG A 141 -47.64 -10.31 6.64
C ARG A 141 -46.98 -9.45 7.72
N ALA A 142 -47.07 -9.89 8.99
CA ALA A 142 -46.43 -9.22 10.11
C ALA A 142 -44.89 -9.21 9.99
N ALA A 143 -44.27 -10.34 9.67
CA ALA A 143 -42.81 -10.44 9.53
C ALA A 143 -42.26 -9.60 8.35
N MET A 144 -43.05 -9.38 7.30
CA MET A 144 -42.67 -8.53 6.17
C MET A 144 -42.90 -7.03 6.41
N GLY A 145 -43.50 -6.67 7.56
CA GLY A 145 -43.86 -5.30 7.90
C GLY A 145 -45.11 -4.77 7.17
N GLU A 146 -45.98 -5.65 6.65
CA GLU A 146 -47.26 -5.24 6.05
C GLU A 146 -48.37 -5.00 7.08
N THR A 147 -48.20 -5.55 8.27
CA THR A 147 -49.09 -5.40 9.43
C THR A 147 -48.24 -5.32 10.69
N ASP A 148 -48.82 -4.88 11.81
CA ASP A 148 -48.10 -4.81 13.08
C ASP A 148 -47.51 -6.16 13.49
N LEU A 149 -46.24 -6.12 13.90
CA LEU A 149 -45.51 -7.30 14.36
C LEU A 149 -45.84 -7.58 15.82
N THR A 150 -46.40 -8.76 16.11
CA THR A 150 -46.70 -9.21 17.47
C THR A 150 -45.79 -10.37 17.89
N PRO A 151 -45.53 -10.57 19.20
CA PRO A 151 -44.76 -11.72 19.68
C PRO A 151 -45.38 -13.06 19.27
N THR A 152 -46.71 -13.16 19.21
CA THR A 152 -47.42 -14.38 18.79
C THR A 152 -47.24 -14.69 17.30
N ALA A 153 -47.27 -13.66 16.44
CA ALA A 153 -46.99 -13.80 15.02
C ALA A 153 -45.54 -14.26 14.79
N LEU A 154 -44.60 -13.70 15.54
CA LEU A 154 -43.18 -14.06 15.45
C LEU A 154 -42.91 -15.48 15.96
N ASP A 155 -43.54 -15.86 17.08
CA ASP A 155 -43.47 -17.24 17.61
C ASP A 155 -44.00 -18.25 16.60
N ALA A 156 -45.12 -17.96 15.92
CA ALA A 156 -45.65 -18.83 14.87
C ALA A 156 -44.69 -18.97 13.67
N PHE A 157 -43.96 -17.90 13.34
CA PHE A 157 -42.96 -17.95 12.27
C PHE A 157 -41.75 -18.80 12.65
N VAL A 158 -41.24 -18.65 13.88
CA VAL A 158 -40.13 -19.47 14.41
C VAL A 158 -40.54 -20.94 14.56
N LEU A 159 -41.77 -21.22 15.00
CA LEU A 159 -42.29 -22.59 15.09
C LEU A 159 -42.31 -23.26 13.72
N GLY A 160 -42.76 -22.56 12.68
CA GLY A 160 -42.70 -23.07 11.31
C GLY A 160 -41.27 -23.41 10.87
N LEU A 161 -40.28 -22.56 11.23
CA LEU A 161 -38.88 -22.87 10.98
C LEU A 161 -38.43 -24.13 11.71
N GLY A 162 -38.87 -24.34 12.96
CA GLY A 162 -38.60 -25.55 13.74
C GLY A 162 -39.18 -26.83 13.13
N ASP A 163 -40.35 -26.75 12.52
CA ASP A 163 -40.97 -27.88 11.82
C ASP A 163 -40.24 -28.21 10.51
N TYR A 164 -39.68 -27.19 9.84
CA TYR A 164 -38.91 -27.36 8.60
C TYR A 164 -37.48 -27.85 8.84
N ASP A 165 -36.72 -27.16 9.72
CA ASP A 165 -35.35 -27.51 10.10
C ASP A 165 -35.09 -27.21 11.58
N ARG A 166 -35.15 -28.26 12.40
CA ARG A 166 -34.97 -28.17 13.86
C ARG A 166 -33.60 -27.64 14.28
N LEU A 167 -32.54 -27.95 13.53
CA LEU A 167 -31.18 -27.52 13.89
C LEU A 167 -31.02 -26.03 13.63
N VAL A 168 -31.44 -25.56 12.44
CA VAL A 168 -31.40 -24.14 12.09
C VAL A 168 -32.29 -23.32 13.01
N ALA A 169 -33.49 -23.79 13.34
CA ALA A 169 -34.37 -23.11 14.28
C ALA A 169 -33.72 -22.92 15.67
N ARG A 170 -33.08 -23.96 16.21
CA ARG A 170 -32.44 -23.90 17.55
C ARG A 170 -31.26 -22.94 17.59
N GLU A 171 -30.49 -22.88 16.51
CA GLU A 171 -29.29 -22.06 16.41
C GLU A 171 -29.60 -20.61 16.07
N CYS A 172 -30.54 -20.37 15.15
CA CYS A 172 -30.80 -19.08 14.51
C CYS A 172 -32.06 -18.35 15.00
N ASP A 173 -32.75 -18.86 16.03
CA ASP A 173 -33.99 -18.28 16.58
C ASP A 173 -33.88 -16.77 16.84
N ASP A 174 -32.89 -16.37 17.64
CA ASP A 174 -32.66 -14.97 18.00
C ASP A 174 -32.39 -14.10 16.75
N THR A 175 -31.60 -14.60 15.80
CA THR A 175 -31.26 -13.90 14.55
C THR A 175 -32.49 -13.74 13.65
N LEU A 176 -33.33 -14.77 13.50
CA LEU A 176 -34.57 -14.66 12.71
C LEU A 176 -35.52 -13.62 13.33
N ARG A 177 -35.64 -13.63 14.67
CA ARG A 177 -36.46 -12.65 15.40
C ARG A 177 -35.95 -11.23 15.18
N ALA A 178 -34.65 -11.01 15.30
CA ALA A 178 -34.03 -9.72 15.02
C ALA A 178 -34.26 -9.25 13.56
N LEU A 179 -34.19 -10.17 12.58
CA LEU A 179 -34.46 -9.83 11.18
C LEU A 179 -35.91 -9.39 10.96
N ALA A 180 -36.88 -10.09 11.54
CA ALA A 180 -38.30 -9.71 11.46
C ALA A 180 -38.57 -8.36 12.14
N LEU A 181 -38.00 -8.14 13.32
CA LEU A 181 -38.05 -6.85 14.02
C LEU A 181 -37.43 -5.72 13.18
N SER A 182 -36.35 -6.01 12.46
CA SER A 182 -35.67 -5.03 11.61
C SER A 182 -36.49 -4.61 10.37
N ALA A 183 -37.45 -5.45 9.94
CA ALA A 183 -38.37 -5.19 8.83
C ALA A 183 -39.65 -4.43 9.25
N SER A 184 -39.91 -4.31 10.56
CA SER A 184 -41.04 -3.57 11.14
C SER A 184 -40.92 -2.06 10.89
N GLU A 185 -42.06 -1.38 10.75
CA GLU A 185 -42.12 0.09 10.63
C GLU A 185 -41.92 0.79 11.98
N ASP A 186 -42.31 0.14 13.09
CA ASP A 186 -42.08 0.60 14.45
C ASP A 186 -40.58 0.87 14.73
N VAL A 187 -40.28 2.07 15.22
CA VAL A 187 -38.92 2.52 15.57
C VAL A 187 -38.35 1.67 16.71
N VAL A 188 -39.15 1.32 17.72
CA VAL A 188 -38.70 0.55 18.88
C VAL A 188 -38.26 -0.86 18.48
N HIS A 189 -39.00 -1.50 17.58
CA HIS A 189 -38.62 -2.82 17.03
C HIS A 189 -37.28 -2.75 16.29
N ARG A 190 -37.08 -1.70 15.50
CA ARG A 190 -35.84 -1.49 14.74
C ARG A 190 -34.66 -1.23 15.66
N ASP A 191 -34.82 -0.38 16.68
CA ASP A 191 -33.78 -0.10 17.67
C ASP A 191 -33.38 -1.38 18.43
N LEU A 192 -34.35 -2.23 18.78
CA LEU A 192 -34.09 -3.53 19.42
C LEU A 192 -33.29 -4.47 18.51
N ALA A 193 -33.65 -4.56 17.23
CA ALA A 193 -32.92 -5.34 16.25
C ALA A 193 -31.50 -4.81 16.03
N GLU A 194 -31.33 -3.49 15.95
CA GLU A 194 -30.02 -2.83 15.82
C GLU A 194 -29.13 -3.10 17.05
N ASN A 195 -29.72 -3.08 18.26
CA ASN A 195 -29.01 -3.43 19.49
C ASN A 195 -28.53 -4.89 19.47
N TYR A 196 -29.34 -5.83 18.97
CA TYR A 196 -28.95 -7.23 18.79
C TYR A 196 -27.79 -7.38 17.80
N PHE A 197 -27.90 -6.77 16.62
CA PHE A 197 -26.87 -6.88 15.58
C PHE A 197 -25.56 -6.17 15.92
N SER A 198 -25.59 -5.20 16.84
CA SER A 198 -24.40 -4.56 17.38
C SER A 198 -23.58 -5.48 18.30
N SER A 199 -24.04 -6.72 18.58
CA SER A 199 -23.37 -7.65 19.50
C SER A 199 -23.23 -7.11 20.94
N GLU A 200 -24.10 -6.17 21.34
CA GLU A 200 -24.06 -5.49 22.64
C GLU A 200 -25.06 -6.12 23.63
N PRO A 201 -24.86 -5.92 24.95
CA PRO A 201 -25.90 -6.21 25.94
C PRO A 201 -27.13 -5.31 25.72
N GLU A 202 -28.25 -5.72 26.32
CA GLU A 202 -29.50 -4.96 26.27
C GLU A 202 -29.28 -3.50 26.68
N ALA A 203 -29.83 -2.59 25.87
CA ALA A 203 -29.85 -1.16 26.15
C ALA A 203 -30.68 -0.88 27.41
N VAL A 204 -31.86 -1.50 27.47
CA VAL A 204 -32.76 -1.52 28.63
C VAL A 204 -32.89 -2.95 29.11
N ALA A 205 -32.56 -3.19 30.38
CA ALA A 205 -32.60 -4.53 30.96
C ALA A 205 -33.99 -5.18 30.77
N GLY A 206 -34.03 -6.33 30.10
CA GLY A 206 -35.24 -7.11 29.83
C GLY A 206 -35.99 -6.74 28.54
N GLU A 207 -35.52 -5.79 27.73
CA GLU A 207 -36.20 -5.37 26.49
C GLU A 207 -36.32 -6.49 25.43
N ARG A 208 -35.44 -7.50 25.47
CA ARG A 208 -35.48 -8.67 24.56
C ARG A 208 -36.44 -9.76 25.04
N ALA A 209 -36.80 -9.75 26.32
CA ALA A 209 -37.61 -10.80 26.94
C ALA A 209 -39.03 -10.93 26.35
N PRO A 210 -39.77 -9.84 26.04
CA PRO A 210 -41.07 -9.91 25.38
C PRO A 210 -41.02 -10.60 24.02
N TRP A 211 -39.87 -10.56 23.35
CA TRP A 211 -39.64 -11.15 22.04
C TRP A 211 -39.03 -12.56 22.11
N ARG A 212 -38.88 -13.12 23.32
CA ARG A 212 -38.22 -14.40 23.63
C ARG A 212 -36.77 -14.50 23.15
N MET A 213 -36.12 -13.36 22.94
CA MET A 213 -34.72 -13.31 22.54
C MET A 213 -33.82 -13.46 23.76
N ARG A 214 -32.68 -14.12 23.59
CA ARG A 214 -31.70 -14.32 24.69
C ARG A 214 -31.05 -12.99 25.10
N ARG A 215 -30.76 -12.87 26.40
CA ARG A 215 -30.06 -11.70 26.97
C ARG A 215 -28.58 -11.64 26.63
N LYS A 216 -27.94 -12.80 26.44
CA LYS A 216 -26.50 -12.87 26.16
C LYS A 216 -26.24 -12.38 24.72
N PRO A 217 -25.31 -11.43 24.51
CA PRO A 217 -24.93 -11.01 23.16
C PRO A 217 -24.28 -12.15 22.38
N ARG A 218 -24.53 -12.17 21.07
CA ARG A 218 -23.82 -13.01 20.09
C ARG A 218 -22.65 -12.23 19.50
N THR A 219 -21.61 -12.91 19.05
CA THR A 219 -20.51 -12.24 18.34
C THR A 219 -20.88 -12.01 16.87
N ALA A 220 -20.22 -11.06 16.20
CA ALA A 220 -20.47 -10.78 14.78
C ALA A 220 -20.27 -12.03 13.89
N GLN A 221 -19.26 -12.85 14.20
CA GLN A 221 -19.02 -14.13 13.51
C GLN A 221 -20.18 -15.12 13.68
N GLU A 222 -20.74 -15.23 14.90
CA GLU A 222 -21.89 -16.10 15.14
C GLU A 222 -23.11 -15.63 14.35
N ILE A 223 -23.37 -14.32 14.32
CA ILE A 223 -24.49 -13.74 13.58
C ILE A 223 -24.30 -13.95 12.07
N VAL A 224 -23.12 -13.73 11.50
CA VAL A 224 -22.86 -13.98 10.07
C VAL A 224 -23.08 -15.45 9.71
N ARG A 225 -22.66 -16.37 10.57
CA ARG A 225 -22.91 -17.81 10.40
C ARG A 225 -24.41 -18.14 10.44
N GLU A 226 -25.14 -17.56 11.38
CA GLU A 226 -26.60 -17.75 11.51
C GLU A 226 -27.36 -17.14 10.31
N LEU A 227 -26.99 -15.94 9.86
CA LEU A 227 -27.53 -15.30 8.65
C LEU A 227 -27.29 -16.18 7.42
N SER A 228 -26.07 -16.70 7.24
CA SER A 228 -25.76 -17.56 6.10
C SER A 228 -26.56 -18.86 6.11
N LYS A 229 -26.77 -19.48 7.29
CA LYS A 229 -27.62 -20.68 7.42
C LYS A 229 -29.07 -20.38 7.04
N LEU A 230 -29.61 -19.26 7.51
CA LEU A 230 -30.98 -18.85 7.20
C LEU A 230 -31.17 -18.57 5.70
N LEU A 231 -30.25 -17.82 5.07
CA LEU A 231 -30.31 -17.52 3.64
C LEU A 231 -30.22 -18.78 2.79
N ALA A 232 -29.35 -19.72 3.17
CA ALA A 232 -29.14 -21.00 2.47
C ALA A 232 -30.40 -21.87 2.40
N LEU A 233 -31.40 -21.69 3.27
CA LEU A 233 -32.68 -22.39 3.18
C LEU A 233 -33.53 -21.94 1.98
N THR A 234 -33.27 -20.74 1.46
CA THR A 234 -34.12 -20.09 0.45
C THR A 234 -33.41 -19.86 -0.88
N GLY A 235 -32.08 -19.81 -0.90
CA GLY A 235 -31.31 -19.66 -2.14
C GLY A 235 -29.79 -19.60 -1.91
N PRO A 236 -29.00 -19.66 -2.99
CA PRO A 236 -27.53 -19.50 -2.93
C PRO A 236 -27.16 -18.05 -2.58
N THR A 237 -25.96 -17.85 -2.03
CA THR A 237 -25.45 -16.52 -1.69
C THR A 237 -24.11 -16.25 -2.38
N VAL A 238 -23.88 -15.02 -2.82
CA VAL A 238 -22.56 -14.53 -3.24
C VAL A 238 -22.10 -13.45 -2.27
N ILE A 239 -20.92 -13.62 -1.68
CA ILE A 239 -20.24 -12.59 -0.90
C ILE A 239 -19.01 -12.13 -1.67
N ALA A 240 -19.04 -10.90 -2.17
CA ALA A 240 -17.93 -10.28 -2.87
C ALA A 240 -17.15 -9.37 -1.93
N VAL A 241 -15.88 -9.68 -1.67
CA VAL A 241 -14.95 -8.87 -0.90
C VAL A 241 -14.14 -8.01 -1.86
N ASP A 242 -14.26 -6.69 -1.71
CA ASP A 242 -13.54 -5.69 -2.50
C ASP A 242 -12.69 -4.80 -1.57
N GLN A 243 -11.80 -3.99 -2.16
CA GLN A 243 -11.00 -2.98 -1.45
C GLN A 243 -9.95 -3.50 -0.45
N ILE A 244 -9.58 -4.77 -0.53
CA ILE A 244 -8.48 -5.32 0.28
C ILE A 244 -7.16 -4.58 -0.02
N ASP A 245 -7.00 -4.12 -1.26
CA ASP A 245 -5.84 -3.37 -1.74
C ASP A 245 -5.58 -2.11 -0.92
N THR A 246 -6.63 -1.32 -0.66
CA THR A 246 -6.55 -0.08 0.13
C THR A 246 -6.18 -0.34 1.59
N LEU A 247 -6.59 -1.47 2.18
CA LEU A 247 -6.17 -1.83 3.54
C LEU A 247 -4.68 -2.18 3.62
N ILE A 248 -4.21 -2.97 2.65
CA ILE A 248 -2.81 -3.38 2.59
C ILE A 248 -1.94 -2.13 2.37
N SER A 249 -2.36 -1.18 1.53
CA SER A 249 -1.63 0.08 1.33
C SER A 249 -1.62 0.97 2.57
N GLN A 250 -2.75 1.15 3.25
CA GLN A 250 -2.85 2.05 4.41
C GLN A 250 -2.07 1.56 5.63
N SER A 251 -1.97 0.24 5.83
CA SER A 251 -1.15 -0.37 6.89
C SER A 251 0.36 -0.10 6.74
N SER A 252 0.82 0.22 5.54
CA SER A 252 2.22 0.59 5.27
C SER A 252 2.55 2.05 5.60
N VAL A 253 1.54 2.91 5.71
CA VAL A 253 1.70 4.37 5.88
C VAL A 253 1.45 4.82 7.33
N ALA A 254 0.57 4.14 8.08
CA ALA A 254 0.31 4.46 9.49
C ALA A 254 1.57 4.35 10.40
N SER A 255 2.60 3.65 9.93
CA SER A 255 3.92 3.53 10.58
C SER A 255 4.79 4.80 10.48
N HIS A 256 4.38 5.81 9.71
CA HIS A 256 5.22 6.97 9.36
C HIS A 256 4.76 8.32 9.93
N GLU A 257 3.53 8.46 10.46
CA GLU A 257 2.97 9.78 10.77
C GLU A 257 2.81 10.11 12.27
N ASN A 258 2.94 9.16 13.20
CA ASN A 258 2.85 9.47 14.63
C ASN A 258 3.95 8.74 15.43
N GLN A 259 5.09 9.41 15.62
CA GLN A 259 5.96 9.46 16.81
C GLN A 259 7.44 9.69 16.44
N GLN A 260 8.13 10.39 17.34
CA GLN A 260 9.56 10.68 17.37
C GLN A 260 10.44 9.44 17.11
N PRO A 261 11.71 9.63 16.68
CA PRO A 261 12.52 8.60 16.05
C PRO A 261 13.06 7.57 17.07
N GLU A 262 12.24 6.57 17.40
CA GLU A 262 12.67 5.31 18.03
C GLU A 262 12.93 4.21 16.97
N PRO A 263 13.72 3.15 17.28
CA PRO A 263 14.21 2.19 16.29
C PRO A 263 13.10 1.30 15.69
N PRO A 264 13.27 0.76 14.47
CA PRO A 264 12.19 0.09 13.75
C PRO A 264 11.96 -1.33 14.29
N THR A 265 10.92 -1.51 15.09
CA THR A 265 10.30 -2.82 15.38
C THR A 265 9.07 -3.10 14.48
N THR A 266 8.91 -2.29 13.43
CA THR A 266 7.62 -1.98 12.78
C THR A 266 7.32 -2.77 11.50
N ASP A 267 7.66 -4.07 11.43
CA ASP A 267 7.21 -4.99 10.36
C ASP A 267 6.18 -6.03 10.85
N TRP A 268 6.05 -6.23 12.18
CA TRP A 268 5.09 -7.16 12.79
C TRP A 268 3.63 -6.74 12.63
N ALA A 269 3.33 -5.44 12.64
CA ALA A 269 1.96 -4.94 12.54
C ALA A 269 1.36 -5.21 11.15
N GLN A 270 2.14 -5.03 10.08
CA GLN A 270 1.71 -5.32 8.71
C GLN A 270 1.58 -6.84 8.47
N LEU A 271 2.46 -7.64 9.07
CA LEU A 271 2.36 -9.11 9.04
C LEU A 271 1.08 -9.60 9.73
N LEU A 272 0.76 -9.05 10.91
CA LEU A 272 -0.45 -9.40 11.66
C LEU A 272 -1.72 -9.04 10.87
N VAL A 273 -1.75 -7.88 10.20
CA VAL A 273 -2.88 -7.44 9.35
C VAL A 273 -3.10 -8.41 8.20
N LEU A 274 -2.04 -8.84 7.51
CA LEU A 274 -2.13 -9.79 6.40
C LEU A 274 -2.58 -11.18 6.87
N GLU A 275 -2.08 -11.65 8.01
CA GLU A 275 -2.50 -12.91 8.62
C GLU A 275 -3.98 -12.87 9.03
N GLN A 276 -4.44 -11.77 9.62
CA GLN A 276 -5.85 -11.56 10.00
C GLN A 276 -6.78 -11.56 8.78
N ILE A 277 -6.42 -10.89 7.68
CA ILE A 277 -7.20 -10.90 6.44
C ILE A 277 -7.26 -12.31 5.84
N ALA A 278 -6.11 -12.99 5.75
CA ALA A 278 -6.04 -14.35 5.23
C ALA A 278 -6.89 -15.32 6.05
N HIS A 279 -6.76 -15.28 7.38
CA HIS A 279 -7.55 -16.09 8.30
C HIS A 279 -9.05 -15.75 8.20
N GLY A 280 -9.41 -14.47 8.11
CA GLY A 280 -10.79 -14.00 7.96
C GLY A 280 -11.43 -14.53 6.68
N LEU A 281 -10.74 -14.47 5.54
CA LEU A 281 -11.24 -14.99 4.25
C LEU A 281 -11.46 -16.51 4.28
N MET A 282 -10.55 -17.26 4.92
CA MET A 282 -10.72 -18.71 5.12
C MET A 282 -11.92 -19.01 6.02
N ALA A 283 -11.99 -18.34 7.18
CA ALA A 283 -13.04 -18.55 8.16
C ALA A 283 -14.41 -18.14 7.60
N LEU A 284 -14.49 -17.13 6.72
CA LEU A 284 -15.71 -16.73 6.03
C LEU A 284 -16.27 -17.87 5.17
N ARG A 285 -15.43 -18.55 4.40
CA ARG A 285 -15.87 -19.72 3.63
C ARG A 285 -16.33 -20.86 4.54
N ASP A 286 -15.61 -21.11 5.62
CA ASP A 286 -15.85 -22.25 6.51
C ASP A 286 -17.07 -22.07 7.41
N ASN A 287 -17.45 -20.82 7.69
CA ASN A 287 -18.62 -20.49 8.52
C ASN A 287 -19.87 -20.14 7.70
N THR A 288 -19.80 -20.15 6.36
CA THR A 288 -20.95 -19.90 5.50
C THR A 288 -21.45 -21.19 4.84
N ARG A 289 -22.71 -21.20 4.38
CA ARG A 289 -23.34 -22.32 3.67
C ARG A 289 -23.92 -21.86 2.34
N ARG A 290 -23.73 -22.68 1.29
CA ARG A 290 -24.20 -22.37 -0.07
C ARG A 290 -23.77 -20.97 -0.54
N THR A 291 -22.55 -20.57 -0.15
CA THR A 291 -22.02 -19.23 -0.39
C THR A 291 -20.78 -19.26 -1.26
N LEU A 292 -20.81 -18.55 -2.38
CA LEU A 292 -19.63 -18.29 -3.20
C LEU A 292 -18.91 -17.03 -2.68
N THR A 293 -17.68 -17.18 -2.21
CA THR A 293 -16.82 -16.04 -1.83
C THR A 293 -16.02 -15.57 -3.03
N LEU A 294 -16.22 -14.33 -3.46
CA LEU A 294 -15.43 -13.67 -4.50
C LEU A 294 -14.49 -12.67 -3.85
N VAL A 295 -13.21 -12.66 -4.23
CA VAL A 295 -12.22 -11.67 -3.74
C VAL A 295 -11.72 -10.87 -4.93
N ALA A 296 -12.02 -9.57 -4.98
CA ALA A 296 -11.51 -8.65 -5.99
C ALA A 296 -10.29 -7.92 -5.45
N CYS A 297 -9.15 -8.03 -6.15
CA CYS A 297 -7.91 -7.36 -5.75
C CYS A 297 -6.94 -7.16 -6.93
N ILE A 298 -5.92 -6.32 -6.73
CA ILE A 298 -4.80 -6.22 -7.67
C ILE A 298 -3.85 -7.43 -7.51
N PRO A 299 -3.17 -7.88 -8.58
CA PRO A 299 -2.26 -9.02 -8.50
C PRO A 299 -1.19 -8.93 -7.39
N PRO A 300 -0.55 -7.77 -7.13
CA PRO A 300 0.40 -7.64 -6.02
C PRO A 300 -0.19 -7.95 -4.64
N SER A 301 -1.41 -7.50 -4.36
CA SER A 301 -2.10 -7.75 -3.08
C SER A 301 -2.41 -9.23 -2.89
N TRP A 302 -2.88 -9.91 -3.93
CA TRP A 302 -3.10 -11.36 -3.85
C TRP A 302 -1.79 -12.12 -3.61
N MET A 303 -0.70 -11.72 -4.28
CA MET A 303 0.62 -12.34 -4.05
C MET A 303 1.09 -12.16 -2.60
N LEU A 304 0.85 -11.00 -1.98
CA LEU A 304 1.18 -10.77 -0.58
C LEU A 304 0.37 -11.69 0.35
N ILE A 305 -0.93 -11.82 0.14
CA ILE A 305 -1.80 -12.73 0.89
C ILE A 305 -1.33 -14.18 0.69
N LYS A 306 -1.06 -14.58 -0.56
CA LYS A 306 -0.68 -15.95 -0.94
C LYS A 306 0.71 -16.37 -0.46
N ASN A 307 1.66 -15.44 -0.34
CA ASN A 307 3.04 -15.75 0.04
C ASN A 307 3.28 -15.63 1.55
N ARG A 308 2.40 -14.94 2.28
CA ARG A 308 2.55 -14.72 3.72
C ARG A 308 1.51 -15.46 4.57
N ALA A 309 0.38 -15.89 3.99
CA ALA A 309 -0.56 -16.79 4.66
C ALA A 309 -0.04 -18.23 4.67
N THR A 310 -0.48 -19.04 5.64
CA THR A 310 -0.23 -20.48 5.66
C THR A 310 -0.75 -21.15 4.38
N ASP A 311 -0.14 -22.26 3.96
CA ASP A 311 -0.43 -22.95 2.68
C ASP A 311 -1.93 -23.22 2.42
N THR A 312 -2.74 -23.24 3.48
CA THR A 312 -4.18 -23.49 3.49
C THR A 312 -5.06 -22.49 2.71
N VAL A 313 -4.64 -21.24 2.49
CA VAL A 313 -5.43 -20.26 1.68
C VAL A 313 -5.46 -20.69 0.20
N ARG A 314 -4.36 -21.24 -0.31
CA ARG A 314 -4.21 -21.65 -1.71
C ARG A 314 -5.16 -22.79 -2.09
N ASP A 315 -5.47 -23.66 -1.13
CA ASP A 315 -6.35 -24.81 -1.35
C ASP A 315 -7.84 -24.46 -1.31
N ARG A 316 -8.21 -23.28 -0.78
CA ARG A 316 -9.61 -22.85 -0.61
C ARG A 316 -10.08 -21.79 -1.61
N PHE A 317 -9.17 -21.25 -2.42
CA PHE A 317 -9.47 -20.27 -3.46
C PHE A 317 -8.90 -20.70 -4.81
N ARG A 318 -9.72 -20.65 -5.86
CA ARG A 318 -9.30 -20.79 -7.25
C ARG A 318 -8.89 -19.43 -7.82
N GLU A 319 -7.92 -19.47 -8.73
CA GLU A 319 -7.36 -18.28 -9.38
C GLU A 319 -7.71 -18.30 -10.88
N PRO A 320 -8.85 -17.70 -11.29
CA PRO A 320 -9.15 -17.43 -12.68
C PRO A 320 -8.03 -16.66 -13.41
N GLU A 321 -8.07 -16.67 -14.74
CA GLU A 321 -7.20 -15.83 -15.56
C GLU A 321 -7.28 -14.35 -15.14
N GLU A 322 -6.14 -13.64 -15.21
CA GLU A 322 -6.11 -12.22 -14.88
C GLU A 322 -6.99 -11.41 -15.84
N MET A 323 -7.77 -10.48 -15.28
CA MET A 323 -8.58 -9.53 -16.04
C MET A 323 -7.66 -8.51 -16.73
N LEU A 324 -7.45 -8.69 -18.03
CA LEU A 324 -6.53 -7.90 -18.86
C LEU A 324 -7.25 -6.82 -19.70
N THR A 325 -6.53 -6.12 -20.59
CA THR A 325 -7.11 -5.12 -21.51
C THR A 325 -8.13 -5.74 -22.46
N ILE A 326 -8.94 -4.91 -23.14
CA ILE A 326 -9.90 -5.41 -24.13
C ILE A 326 -9.11 -6.08 -25.26
N ARG A 327 -9.14 -7.41 -25.36
CA ARG A 327 -8.36 -8.14 -26.38
C ARG A 327 -9.04 -8.23 -27.75
N ASP A 328 -10.34 -7.94 -27.80
CA ASP A 328 -11.18 -8.06 -29.00
C ASP A 328 -11.76 -6.69 -29.38
N THR A 329 -11.45 -6.21 -30.58
CA THR A 329 -11.90 -4.92 -31.12
C THR A 329 -13.42 -4.85 -31.24
N LYS A 330 -14.08 -6.00 -31.48
CA LYS A 330 -15.54 -6.09 -31.50
C LYS A 330 -16.15 -5.82 -30.14
N ILE A 331 -15.52 -6.32 -29.07
CA ILE A 331 -15.99 -6.10 -27.69
C ILE A 331 -15.84 -4.62 -27.31
N ALA A 332 -14.74 -3.97 -27.71
CA ALA A 332 -14.55 -2.53 -27.49
C ALA A 332 -15.65 -1.70 -28.17
N ARG A 333 -15.98 -2.06 -29.40
CA ARG A 333 -17.04 -1.41 -30.18
C ARG A 333 -18.43 -1.64 -29.56
N ASP A 334 -18.78 -2.89 -29.27
CA ASP A 334 -20.08 -3.26 -28.68
C ASP A 334 -20.31 -2.55 -27.33
N LEU A 335 -19.25 -2.34 -26.53
CA LEU A 335 -19.30 -1.62 -25.25
C LEU A 335 -19.74 -0.16 -25.42
N ILE A 336 -19.24 0.50 -26.47
CA ILE A 336 -19.54 1.91 -26.76
C ILE A 336 -20.90 2.03 -27.45
N GLU A 337 -21.18 1.19 -28.45
CA GLU A 337 -22.45 1.22 -29.19
C GLU A 337 -23.66 0.99 -28.26
N LYS A 338 -23.58 0.04 -27.32
CA LYS A 338 -24.67 -0.18 -26.34
C LYS A 338 -24.90 1.04 -25.44
N ARG A 339 -23.83 1.73 -25.03
CA ARG A 339 -23.90 2.96 -24.22
C ARG A 339 -24.53 4.11 -25.00
N PHE A 340 -24.06 4.32 -26.23
CA PHE A 340 -24.52 5.39 -27.10
C PHE A 340 -26.00 5.20 -27.47
N ALA A 341 -26.39 3.98 -27.81
CA ALA A 341 -27.77 3.65 -28.12
C ALA A 341 -28.72 3.93 -26.94
N HIS A 342 -28.27 3.76 -25.69
CA HIS A 342 -29.07 4.13 -24.53
C HIS A 342 -29.26 5.66 -24.43
N SER A 343 -28.16 6.42 -24.48
CA SER A 343 -28.20 7.89 -24.39
C SER A 343 -28.96 8.53 -25.55
N PHE A 344 -28.74 8.08 -26.80
CA PHE A 344 -29.42 8.63 -27.97
C PHE A 344 -30.92 8.34 -27.98
N ARG A 345 -31.36 7.20 -27.42
CA ARG A 345 -32.80 6.90 -27.27
C ARG A 345 -33.48 7.87 -26.32
N GLN A 346 -32.82 8.31 -25.25
CA GLN A 346 -33.39 9.26 -24.30
C GLN A 346 -33.66 10.63 -24.94
N VAL A 347 -32.76 11.08 -25.82
CA VAL A 347 -32.90 12.35 -26.55
C VAL A 347 -33.57 12.20 -27.92
N ARG A 348 -34.08 11.00 -28.26
CA ARG A 348 -34.73 10.68 -29.55
C ARG A 348 -33.90 11.07 -30.78
N TYR A 349 -32.59 10.96 -30.69
CA TYR A 349 -31.67 11.23 -31.79
C TYR A 349 -31.32 9.95 -32.54
N THR A 350 -31.29 10.01 -33.88
CA THR A 350 -30.87 8.89 -34.72
C THR A 350 -29.47 9.16 -35.25
N PRO A 351 -28.41 8.50 -34.73
CA PRO A 351 -27.05 8.76 -35.17
C PRO A 351 -26.79 8.18 -36.57
N PRO A 352 -25.84 8.73 -37.35
CA PRO A 352 -25.46 8.21 -38.67
C PRO A 352 -24.96 6.75 -38.63
N TYR A 353 -24.34 6.35 -37.52
CA TYR A 353 -23.92 4.99 -37.21
C TYR A 353 -23.88 4.81 -35.67
N PRO A 354 -23.95 3.58 -35.14
CA PRO A 354 -24.19 3.34 -33.71
C PRO A 354 -23.13 3.89 -32.75
N SER A 355 -21.87 4.01 -33.18
CA SER A 355 -20.75 4.53 -32.39
C SER A 355 -20.44 6.02 -32.62
N TRP A 356 -21.31 6.78 -33.31
CA TRP A 356 -21.07 8.20 -33.64
C TRP A 356 -20.81 9.06 -32.39
N PRO A 357 -19.73 9.86 -32.33
CA PRO A 357 -18.87 10.33 -33.45
C PRO A 357 -17.61 9.48 -33.72
N ILE A 358 -17.51 8.27 -33.17
CA ILE A 358 -16.32 7.41 -33.28
C ILE A 358 -16.51 6.42 -34.42
N ARG A 359 -15.72 6.57 -35.49
CA ARG A 359 -15.79 5.68 -36.65
C ARG A 359 -15.53 4.22 -36.24
N PRO A 360 -16.23 3.23 -36.83
CA PRO A 360 -16.01 1.82 -36.52
C PRO A 360 -14.56 1.36 -36.66
N GLU A 361 -13.81 1.92 -37.61
CA GLU A 361 -12.39 1.60 -37.85
C GLU A 361 -11.48 2.09 -36.71
N ALA A 362 -11.90 3.08 -35.92
CA ALA A 362 -11.11 3.60 -34.81
C ALA A 362 -10.91 2.57 -33.68
N PHE A 363 -11.80 1.57 -33.59
CA PHE A 363 -11.72 0.50 -32.60
C PHE A 363 -10.63 -0.54 -32.89
N ASP A 364 -10.00 -0.51 -34.07
CA ASP A 364 -8.90 -1.42 -34.40
C ASP A 364 -7.66 -1.20 -33.50
N THR A 365 -7.50 0.03 -32.97
CA THR A 365 -6.43 0.37 -32.01
C THR A 365 -6.87 0.20 -30.54
N ALA A 366 -8.12 -0.19 -30.28
CA ALA A 366 -8.68 -0.28 -28.93
C ALA A 366 -8.05 -1.40 -28.07
N ALA A 367 -7.33 -2.35 -28.67
CA ALA A 367 -6.80 -3.53 -27.98
C ALA A 367 -5.78 -3.24 -26.86
N LYS A 368 -5.20 -2.03 -26.87
CA LYS A 368 -4.21 -1.56 -25.88
C LYS A 368 -4.87 -0.92 -24.65
N PHE A 369 -6.16 -0.59 -24.73
CA PHE A 369 -6.85 0.15 -23.69
C PHE A 369 -7.58 -0.79 -22.72
N THR A 370 -7.59 -0.40 -21.44
CA THR A 370 -8.59 -0.91 -20.50
C THR A 370 -9.97 -0.33 -20.84
N PRO A 371 -11.08 -0.98 -20.44
CA PRO A 371 -12.42 -0.41 -20.62
C PRO A 371 -12.55 1.01 -20.09
N ARG A 372 -11.90 1.32 -18.95
CA ARG A 372 -11.88 2.67 -18.38
C ARG A 372 -11.15 3.66 -19.28
N GLN A 373 -9.93 3.34 -19.73
CA GLN A 373 -9.15 4.24 -20.59
C GLN A 373 -9.86 4.50 -21.93
N LEU A 374 -10.52 3.50 -22.50
CA LEU A 374 -11.33 3.67 -23.71
C LEU A 374 -12.46 4.69 -23.49
N LEU A 375 -13.14 4.64 -22.35
CA LEU A 375 -14.20 5.61 -22.01
C LEU A 375 -13.64 7.02 -21.80
N ILE A 376 -12.46 7.15 -21.17
CA ILE A 376 -11.79 8.45 -20.96
C ILE A 376 -11.46 9.11 -22.30
N GLU A 377 -10.84 8.38 -23.22
CA GLU A 377 -10.46 8.91 -24.54
C GLU A 377 -11.68 9.37 -25.35
N ILE A 378 -12.77 8.60 -25.30
CA ILE A 378 -14.00 8.91 -26.02
C ILE A 378 -14.72 10.11 -25.38
N ASP A 379 -14.78 10.19 -24.04
CA ASP A 379 -15.36 11.34 -23.35
C ASP A 379 -14.58 12.63 -23.65
N ALA A 380 -13.24 12.59 -23.59
CA ALA A 380 -12.38 13.72 -23.94
C ALA A 380 -12.66 14.23 -25.36
N HIS A 381 -12.84 13.30 -26.31
CA HIS A 381 -13.19 13.65 -27.68
C HIS A 381 -14.59 14.28 -27.81
N VAL A 382 -15.60 13.69 -27.16
CA VAL A 382 -16.98 14.24 -27.16
C VAL A 382 -16.99 15.65 -26.58
N ARG A 383 -16.25 15.89 -25.49
CA ARG A 383 -16.10 17.22 -24.88
C ARG A 383 -15.44 18.23 -25.82
N ASN A 384 -14.37 17.84 -26.51
CA ASN A 384 -13.73 18.72 -27.50
C ASN A 384 -14.69 19.11 -28.64
N CYS A 385 -15.54 18.19 -29.10
CA CYS A 385 -16.56 18.50 -30.11
C CYS A 385 -17.61 19.51 -29.59
N LEU A 386 -18.00 19.38 -28.31
CA LEU A 386 -18.94 20.30 -27.67
C LEU A 386 -18.34 21.70 -27.48
N LEU A 387 -17.07 21.78 -27.05
CA LEU A 387 -16.35 23.05 -26.82
C LEU A 387 -16.14 23.84 -28.12
N GLU A 388 -15.66 23.18 -29.17
CA GLU A 388 -15.43 23.84 -30.46
C GLU A 388 -16.71 24.08 -31.27
N ASN A 389 -17.87 23.65 -30.75
CA ASN A 389 -19.15 23.62 -31.44
C ASN A 389 -19.07 22.97 -32.85
N LYS A 390 -18.21 21.97 -33.00
CA LYS A 390 -17.87 21.31 -34.27
C LYS A 390 -17.72 19.80 -34.06
N VAL A 391 -18.53 19.03 -34.77
CA VAL A 391 -18.41 17.57 -34.77
C VAL A 391 -17.19 17.17 -35.60
N ARG A 392 -16.22 16.50 -34.97
CA ARG A 392 -15.11 15.85 -35.65
C ARG A 392 -15.28 14.35 -35.46
N GLU A 393 -15.05 13.55 -36.50
CA GLU A 393 -15.14 12.09 -36.36
C GLU A 393 -13.74 11.50 -36.13
N VAL A 394 -13.62 10.59 -35.16
CA VAL A 394 -12.36 9.92 -34.84
C VAL A 394 -12.22 8.68 -35.70
N THR A 395 -11.13 8.58 -36.46
CA THR A 395 -10.77 7.39 -37.26
C THR A 395 -9.71 6.50 -36.60
N ARG A 396 -9.02 6.98 -35.55
CA ARG A 396 -8.04 6.22 -34.76
C ARG A 396 -8.07 6.68 -33.29
N LEU A 397 -8.16 5.73 -32.36
CA LEU A 397 -8.05 6.01 -30.92
C LEU A 397 -6.56 6.07 -30.52
N GLY A 398 -6.15 7.14 -29.83
CA GLY A 398 -4.78 7.35 -29.34
C GLY A 398 -3.84 8.19 -30.23
N ASP A 399 -4.36 8.86 -31.28
CA ASP A 399 -3.58 9.91 -31.96
C ASP A 399 -3.49 11.15 -31.04
N PRO A 400 -2.31 11.77 -30.88
CA PRO A 400 -2.23 13.06 -30.19
C PRO A 400 -3.14 14.06 -30.92
N PRO A 401 -3.89 14.91 -30.20
CA PRO A 401 -4.57 16.02 -30.86
C PRO A 401 -3.52 16.79 -31.68
N SER A 402 -3.83 17.11 -32.93
CA SER A 402 -2.93 17.79 -33.87
C SER A 402 -2.69 19.27 -33.53
N SER A 403 -2.63 19.57 -32.23
CA SER A 403 -2.30 20.84 -31.61
C SER A 403 -1.89 20.50 -30.18
N GLU A 404 -0.72 20.98 -29.76
CA GLU A 404 -0.14 20.77 -28.42
C GLU A 404 -1.21 20.69 -27.32
N PRO A 405 -1.17 19.69 -26.42
CA PRO A 405 -1.99 19.72 -25.22
C PRO A 405 -1.50 20.91 -24.37
N SER A 406 -2.27 22.00 -24.39
CA SER A 406 -2.11 23.07 -23.43
C SER A 406 -2.24 22.45 -22.04
N THR A 407 -1.16 22.51 -21.26
CA THR A 407 -1.11 22.21 -19.83
C THR A 407 -1.80 23.31 -19.01
N ALA A 408 -2.94 23.81 -19.49
CA ALA A 408 -3.84 24.67 -18.74
C ALA A 408 -5.04 23.82 -18.28
N PRO A 409 -5.48 23.94 -17.02
CA PRO A 409 -6.74 23.36 -16.58
C PRO A 409 -7.88 23.87 -17.47
N LEU A 410 -8.60 22.95 -18.12
CA LEU A 410 -9.79 23.26 -18.92
C LEU A 410 -10.88 23.83 -18.01
N VAL A 411 -11.02 25.16 -18.00
CA VAL A 411 -12.16 25.86 -17.38
C VAL A 411 -13.18 26.14 -18.48
N PRO A 412 -14.39 25.57 -18.46
CA PRO A 412 -15.49 26.06 -19.28
C PRO A 412 -16.01 27.36 -18.66
N THR A 413 -15.37 28.49 -18.97
CA THR A 413 -15.82 29.83 -18.53
C THR A 413 -16.82 30.49 -19.46
N ASP A 414 -17.10 29.92 -20.63
CA ASP A 414 -17.99 30.54 -21.63
C ASP A 414 -19.46 30.23 -21.34
N ILE A 415 -19.96 30.66 -20.17
CA ILE A 415 -21.38 30.85 -19.92
C ILE A 415 -21.70 32.33 -20.14
N SER A 416 -22.70 32.63 -20.99
CA SER A 416 -23.12 34.03 -21.17
C SER A 416 -23.65 34.61 -19.85
N ASP A 417 -23.42 35.90 -19.61
CA ASP A 417 -23.86 36.58 -18.39
C ASP A 417 -25.39 36.47 -18.18
N ASP A 418 -26.19 36.41 -19.25
CA ASP A 418 -27.65 36.26 -19.18
C ASP A 418 -28.07 34.86 -18.72
N VAL A 419 -27.45 33.81 -19.26
CA VAL A 419 -27.69 32.42 -18.83
C VAL A 419 -27.20 32.22 -17.38
N CYS A 420 -26.07 32.83 -17.01
CA CYS A 420 -25.60 32.79 -15.62
C CYS A 420 -26.60 33.45 -14.65
N LYS A 421 -27.19 34.59 -15.01
CA LYS A 421 -28.24 35.25 -14.21
C LYS A 421 -29.50 34.40 -14.09
N GLN A 422 -29.89 33.70 -15.15
CA GLN A 422 -31.04 32.78 -15.10
C GLN A 422 -30.82 31.65 -14.08
N PHE A 423 -29.62 31.08 -14.05
CA PHE A 423 -29.26 30.09 -13.03
C PHE A 423 -29.17 30.69 -11.63
N ASP A 424 -28.67 31.91 -11.48
CA ASP A 424 -28.65 32.60 -10.17
C ASP A 424 -30.08 32.82 -9.63
N VAL A 425 -31.02 33.22 -10.48
CA VAL A 425 -32.45 33.38 -10.14
C VAL A 425 -33.07 32.04 -9.78
N ARG A 426 -32.92 31.02 -10.65
CA ARG A 426 -33.47 29.68 -10.42
C ARG A 426 -32.93 29.05 -9.13
N PHE A 427 -31.64 29.23 -8.85
CA PHE A 427 -31.01 28.76 -7.63
C PHE A 427 -31.57 29.49 -6.39
N ALA A 428 -31.80 30.81 -6.47
CA ALA A 428 -32.41 31.56 -5.37
C ALA A 428 -33.85 31.12 -5.09
N GLU A 429 -34.68 30.94 -6.13
CA GLU A 429 -36.05 30.42 -6.01
C GLU A 429 -36.08 29.04 -5.31
N LEU A 430 -35.24 28.10 -5.78
CA LEU A 430 -35.16 26.77 -5.20
C LEU A 430 -34.67 26.76 -3.75
N ARG A 431 -33.83 27.73 -3.34
CA ARG A 431 -33.41 27.89 -1.94
C ARG A 431 -34.53 28.42 -1.04
N GLU A 432 -35.47 29.18 -1.59
CA GLU A 432 -36.64 29.67 -0.85
C GLU A 432 -37.67 28.56 -0.65
N GLU A 433 -37.87 27.70 -1.67
CA GLU A 433 -38.81 26.57 -1.66
C GLU A 433 -38.29 25.32 -0.92
N ALA A 434 -37.01 25.29 -0.55
CA ALA A 434 -36.38 24.10 0.03
C ALA A 434 -36.96 23.71 1.40
N ASP A 435 -37.24 22.41 1.57
CA ASP A 435 -37.62 21.82 2.85
C ASP A 435 -36.41 21.65 3.77
N VAL A 436 -36.49 22.28 4.93
CA VAL A 436 -35.45 22.27 5.97
C VAL A 436 -35.85 21.46 7.20
N ALA A 437 -37.10 20.99 7.27
CA ALA A 437 -37.65 20.27 8.42
C ALA A 437 -37.45 18.75 8.28
N ASP A 438 -37.81 18.17 7.13
CA ASP A 438 -37.70 16.72 6.89
C ASP A 438 -36.27 16.16 7.06
N PRO A 439 -35.19 16.84 6.60
CA PRO A 439 -33.83 16.37 6.81
C PRO A 439 -33.41 16.28 8.29
N LEU A 440 -34.12 16.98 9.19
CA LEU A 440 -33.87 17.00 10.63
C LEU A 440 -34.80 16.07 11.42
N ASP A 441 -35.78 15.44 10.76
CA ASP A 441 -36.70 14.49 11.38
C ASP A 441 -36.05 13.09 11.50
N PRO A 442 -35.99 12.49 12.72
CA PRO A 442 -35.52 11.12 12.94
C PRO A 442 -36.12 10.05 12.01
N ALA A 443 -37.37 10.21 11.58
CA ALA A 443 -38.06 9.23 10.74
C ALA A 443 -37.70 9.37 9.26
N ARG A 444 -37.23 10.55 8.83
CA ARG A 444 -36.98 10.89 7.42
C ARG A 444 -35.50 11.16 7.10
N GLU A 445 -34.65 11.38 8.10
CA GLU A 445 -33.23 11.71 7.91
C GLU A 445 -32.50 10.70 7.01
N ASP A 446 -32.74 9.40 7.22
CA ASP A 446 -32.07 8.31 6.50
C ASP A 446 -32.55 8.21 5.03
N ALA A 447 -33.71 8.80 4.70
CA ALA A 447 -34.26 8.83 3.35
C ALA A 447 -33.89 10.12 2.58
N VAL A 448 -33.86 11.27 3.27
CA VAL A 448 -33.73 12.59 2.62
C VAL A 448 -32.28 13.06 2.57
N VAL A 449 -31.52 12.95 3.67
CA VAL A 449 -30.16 13.49 3.77
C VAL A 449 -29.17 12.91 2.74
N PRO A 450 -29.21 11.60 2.40
CA PRO A 450 -28.30 11.06 1.39
C PRO A 450 -28.40 11.75 0.02
N GLY A 451 -29.61 12.09 -0.43
CA GLY A 451 -29.83 12.79 -1.69
C GLY A 451 -29.20 14.19 -1.67
N LEU A 452 -29.40 14.92 -0.58
CA LEU A 452 -28.84 16.26 -0.37
C LEU A 452 -27.31 16.26 -0.35
N LEU A 453 -26.70 15.37 0.43
CA LEU A 453 -25.24 15.26 0.50
C LEU A 453 -24.65 14.79 -0.82
N SER A 454 -25.30 13.87 -1.53
CA SER A 454 -24.85 13.42 -2.84
C SER A 454 -24.86 14.54 -3.88
N ALA A 455 -25.91 15.35 -3.90
CA ALA A 455 -25.99 16.52 -4.76
C ALA A 455 -24.90 17.54 -4.44
N GLY A 456 -24.70 17.81 -3.15
CA GLY A 456 -23.66 18.72 -2.66
C GLY A 456 -22.24 18.27 -3.02
N LEU A 457 -21.89 17.01 -2.77
CA LEU A 457 -20.56 16.47 -3.07
C LEU A 457 -20.34 16.38 -4.59
N THR A 458 -21.37 16.04 -5.38
CA THR A 458 -21.28 16.07 -6.84
C THR A 458 -20.99 17.48 -7.35
N ALA A 459 -21.73 18.48 -6.85
CA ALA A 459 -21.48 19.88 -7.17
C ALA A 459 -20.07 20.33 -6.73
N TRP A 460 -19.64 19.95 -5.53
CA TRP A 460 -18.30 20.26 -5.01
C TRP A 460 -17.17 19.67 -5.88
N ILE A 461 -17.32 18.44 -6.39
CA ILE A 461 -16.36 17.85 -7.33
C ILE A 461 -16.33 18.66 -8.64
N ILE A 462 -17.49 18.99 -9.21
CA ILE A 462 -17.59 19.79 -10.45
C ILE A 462 -16.93 21.16 -10.28
N GLU A 463 -17.13 21.83 -9.15
CA GLU A 463 -16.60 23.16 -8.83
C GLU A 463 -15.07 23.26 -8.86
N ARG A 464 -14.37 22.15 -8.57
CA ARG A 464 -12.91 22.07 -8.60
C ARG A 464 -12.33 21.89 -10.00
N GLY A 465 -13.20 21.60 -10.97
CA GLY A 465 -12.87 21.34 -12.35
C GLY A 465 -13.21 19.92 -12.75
N MET A 466 -13.77 19.76 -13.94
CA MET A 466 -14.20 18.48 -14.55
C MET A 466 -13.04 17.48 -14.82
N ALA A 467 -11.81 17.81 -14.38
CA ALA A 467 -10.57 17.06 -14.59
C ALA A 467 -9.85 16.65 -13.29
N ASP A 468 -10.39 16.95 -12.09
CA ASP A 468 -9.83 16.43 -10.84
C ASP A 468 -10.26 14.95 -10.65
N GLU A 469 -9.70 14.06 -11.48
CA GLU A 469 -9.98 12.61 -11.51
C GLU A 469 -9.60 11.88 -10.21
N THR A 470 -9.03 12.61 -9.24
CA THR A 470 -8.64 12.05 -7.96
C THR A 470 -9.82 11.86 -7.02
N PHE A 471 -10.91 12.62 -7.18
CA PHE A 471 -12.08 12.56 -6.28
C PHE A 471 -13.27 11.77 -6.88
N SER A 472 -13.93 10.99 -6.03
CA SER A 472 -15.16 10.24 -6.36
C SER A 472 -16.05 10.12 -5.13
N GLN A 473 -17.34 9.86 -5.31
CA GLN A 473 -18.29 9.70 -4.22
C GLN A 473 -18.96 8.33 -4.29
N ASP A 474 -19.24 7.71 -3.14
CA ASP A 474 -20.04 6.49 -3.07
C ASP A 474 -21.44 6.70 -3.67
N GLY A 475 -21.97 5.62 -4.25
CA GLY A 475 -23.32 5.57 -4.81
C GLY A 475 -24.40 5.79 -3.74
N PRO A 476 -25.68 5.93 -4.17
CA PRO A 476 -26.77 6.16 -3.23
C PRO A 476 -26.82 5.01 -2.21
N PRO A 477 -26.87 5.32 -0.90
CA PRO A 477 -26.74 4.30 0.12
C PRO A 477 -28.07 3.54 0.32
N SER A 478 -28.08 2.48 1.13
CA SER A 478 -29.32 1.72 1.41
C SER A 478 -30.36 2.55 2.18
N ALA A 479 -31.59 2.04 2.28
CA ALA A 479 -32.68 2.72 3.01
C ALA A 479 -32.41 2.93 4.52
N LYS A 480 -31.47 2.16 5.10
CA LYS A 480 -30.99 2.34 6.47
C LYS A 480 -29.48 2.36 6.45
N PRO A 481 -28.88 3.44 5.96
CA PRO A 481 -27.47 3.43 5.67
C PRO A 481 -26.65 3.47 6.96
N ALA A 482 -25.39 3.05 6.94
CA ALA A 482 -24.46 3.32 8.05
C ALA A 482 -23.90 4.75 7.96
N LEU A 483 -23.70 5.23 6.74
CA LEU A 483 -23.23 6.58 6.39
C LEU A 483 -24.14 7.17 5.31
N HIS A 484 -24.45 8.46 5.40
CA HIS A 484 -25.30 9.13 4.42
C HIS A 484 -24.54 9.51 3.16
N ALA A 485 -23.23 9.75 3.25
CA ALA A 485 -22.36 9.98 2.10
C ALA A 485 -20.89 9.69 2.43
N ARG A 486 -20.09 9.40 1.40
CA ARG A 486 -18.63 9.32 1.49
C ARG A 486 -17.98 9.89 0.24
N LEU A 487 -17.03 10.80 0.43
CA LEU A 487 -16.11 11.27 -0.59
C LEU A 487 -14.79 10.50 -0.48
N ARG A 488 -14.20 10.14 -1.61
CA ARG A 488 -12.93 9.42 -1.72
C ARG A 488 -11.96 10.20 -2.59
N ARG A 489 -10.71 10.30 -2.14
CA ARG A 489 -9.58 10.81 -2.93
C ARG A 489 -8.59 9.69 -3.19
N THR A 490 -8.26 9.44 -4.44
CA THR A 490 -7.17 8.53 -4.82
C THR A 490 -5.84 9.25 -4.60
N LEU A 491 -4.96 8.68 -3.77
CA LEU A 491 -3.63 9.22 -3.49
C LEU A 491 -2.57 8.56 -4.37
N ASN A 492 -2.69 7.25 -4.62
CA ASN A 492 -1.81 6.50 -5.50
C ASN A 492 -2.58 5.45 -6.28
N GLU A 493 -2.51 5.50 -7.60
CA GLU A 493 -3.25 4.60 -8.48
C GLU A 493 -2.68 3.18 -8.54
N GLY A 494 -1.36 3.03 -8.38
CA GLY A 494 -0.67 1.74 -8.47
C GLY A 494 -0.88 0.85 -7.24
N THR A 495 -1.11 1.46 -6.08
CA THR A 495 -1.38 0.77 -4.81
C THR A 495 -2.86 0.83 -4.39
N GLU A 496 -3.72 1.48 -5.18
CA GLU A 496 -5.10 1.82 -4.84
C GLU A 496 -5.24 2.50 -3.44
N ASP A 497 -4.28 3.37 -3.09
CA ASP A 497 -4.29 4.10 -1.82
C ASP A 497 -5.27 5.28 -1.87
N GLN A 498 -6.10 5.42 -0.83
CA GLN A 498 -7.22 6.36 -0.81
C GLN A 498 -7.34 7.09 0.54
N ALA A 499 -7.86 8.31 0.51
CA ALA A 499 -8.35 9.04 1.68
C ALA A 499 -9.87 9.19 1.62
N HIS A 500 -10.56 9.10 2.76
CA HIS A 500 -12.02 9.06 2.85
C HIS A 500 -12.57 10.15 3.79
N TRP A 501 -13.60 10.87 3.35
CA TRP A 501 -14.40 11.78 4.16
C TRP A 501 -15.83 11.25 4.21
N SER A 502 -16.23 10.72 5.36
CA SER A 502 -17.53 10.10 5.58
C SER A 502 -18.47 11.03 6.34
N PHE A 503 -19.76 11.03 6.00
CA PHE A 503 -20.77 11.89 6.59
C PHE A 503 -21.94 11.08 7.14
N ARG A 504 -22.39 11.42 8.35
CA ARG A 504 -23.57 10.82 8.98
C ARG A 504 -24.39 11.88 9.72
N ALA A 505 -25.61 12.14 9.27
CA ALA A 505 -26.56 12.92 10.04
C ALA A 505 -27.21 12.07 11.15
N ILE A 506 -27.37 12.69 12.32
CA ILE A 506 -28.09 12.11 13.47
C ILE A 506 -28.91 13.22 14.13
N SER A 507 -30.23 13.16 13.94
CA SER A 507 -31.19 14.16 14.40
C SER A 507 -31.08 14.40 15.90
N GLY A 508 -31.18 15.68 16.28
CA GLY A 508 -31.18 16.17 17.66
C GLY A 508 -32.15 15.44 18.60
N ARG A 509 -33.23 14.89 18.04
CA ARG A 509 -34.31 14.19 18.76
C ARG A 509 -33.98 12.72 19.10
N HIS A 510 -32.94 12.13 18.51
CA HIS A 510 -32.41 10.86 19.00
C HIS A 510 -31.70 11.09 20.34
N HIS A 511 -32.11 10.35 21.37
CA HIS A 511 -31.59 10.47 22.74
C HIS A 511 -31.04 9.13 23.26
N GLY A 512 -30.00 9.22 24.11
CA GLY A 512 -29.45 8.06 24.81
C GLY A 512 -28.92 6.98 23.86
N VAL A 513 -29.50 5.79 23.93
CA VAL A 513 -28.98 4.58 23.27
C VAL A 513 -29.22 4.56 21.75
N ALA A 514 -30.32 5.15 21.27
CA ALA A 514 -30.60 5.24 19.84
C ALA A 514 -29.52 6.05 19.09
N ALA A 515 -29.03 7.15 19.69
CA ALA A 515 -27.92 7.91 19.13
C ALA A 515 -26.59 7.13 19.20
N LEU A 516 -26.35 6.41 20.31
CA LEU A 516 -25.14 5.63 20.52
C LEU A 516 -24.93 4.54 19.45
N HIS A 517 -25.98 3.80 19.10
CA HIS A 517 -25.88 2.75 18.06
C HIS A 517 -25.59 3.33 16.67
N ARG A 518 -26.23 4.45 16.32
CA ARG A 518 -25.98 5.16 15.05
C ARG A 518 -24.55 5.67 14.96
N ILE A 519 -23.99 6.19 16.05
CA ILE A 519 -22.58 6.61 16.14
C ILE A 519 -21.65 5.41 15.91
N LYS A 520 -21.83 4.31 16.65
CA LYS A 520 -20.97 3.12 16.53
C LYS A 520 -20.99 2.56 15.12
N ARG A 521 -22.17 2.42 14.51
CA ARG A 521 -22.31 1.92 13.13
C ARG A 521 -21.60 2.83 12.11
N ALA A 522 -21.70 4.14 12.29
CA ALA A 522 -20.99 5.09 11.43
C ALA A 522 -19.46 5.04 11.64
N VAL A 523 -18.99 4.85 12.88
CA VAL A 523 -17.56 4.70 13.20
C VAL A 523 -16.98 3.44 12.56
N THR A 524 -17.65 2.30 12.71
CA THR A 524 -17.24 1.04 12.07
C THR A 524 -17.27 1.19 10.55
N ALA A 525 -18.35 1.74 9.99
CA ALA A 525 -18.46 1.94 8.54
C ALA A 525 -17.43 2.93 8.00
N ALA A 526 -17.06 3.98 8.73
CA ALA A 526 -16.02 4.92 8.31
C ALA A 526 -14.60 4.38 8.57
N GLY A 527 -14.45 3.35 9.41
CA GLY A 527 -13.16 2.77 9.79
C GLY A 527 -12.24 3.72 10.54
N VAL A 528 -12.81 4.69 11.28
CA VAL A 528 -12.06 5.68 12.09
C VAL A 528 -11.66 5.14 13.46
N GLU A 529 -12.23 4.01 13.88
CA GLU A 529 -11.97 3.37 15.17
C GLU A 529 -10.47 3.07 15.38
N TYR A 530 -9.74 2.82 14.30
CA TYR A 530 -8.35 2.35 14.33
C TYR A 530 -7.32 3.45 14.05
N GLN A 531 -7.69 4.73 14.20
CA GLN A 531 -6.79 5.91 14.06
C GLN A 531 -6.04 5.98 12.72
N VAL A 532 -6.66 5.54 11.62
CA VAL A 532 -6.07 5.67 10.28
C VAL A 532 -6.09 7.16 9.88
N PRO A 533 -4.93 7.81 9.65
CA PRO A 533 -4.86 9.27 9.41
C PRO A 533 -5.70 9.75 8.22
N LYS A 534 -5.83 8.88 7.20
CA LYS A 534 -6.50 9.14 5.93
C LYS A 534 -8.03 8.96 5.96
N ARG A 535 -8.61 8.64 7.12
CA ARG A 535 -10.06 8.40 7.25
C ARG A 535 -10.68 9.38 8.23
N ARG A 536 -11.76 10.05 7.81
CA ARG A 536 -12.46 11.08 8.58
C ARG A 536 -13.94 10.80 8.62
N LEU A 537 -14.55 11.10 9.76
CA LEU A 537 -15.99 10.96 9.96
C LEU A 537 -16.57 12.28 10.51
N TYR A 538 -17.58 12.79 9.81
CA TYR A 538 -18.33 13.99 10.20
C TYR A 538 -19.75 13.61 10.60
N PHE A 539 -20.08 13.86 11.87
CA PHE A 539 -21.45 13.78 12.36
C PHE A 539 -22.17 15.10 12.08
N LEU A 540 -23.30 15.07 11.38
CA LEU A 540 -24.12 16.24 11.10
C LEU A 540 -25.25 16.32 12.12
N ARG A 541 -25.17 17.29 13.05
CA ARG A 541 -26.11 17.41 14.17
C ARG A 541 -26.19 18.84 14.72
N ASN A 542 -27.41 19.37 14.88
CA ASN A 542 -27.67 20.72 15.41
C ASN A 542 -27.86 20.78 16.93
N GLY A 543 -28.10 19.65 17.59
CA GLY A 543 -28.34 19.57 19.04
C GLY A 543 -27.16 18.96 19.81
N ARG A 544 -27.10 19.18 21.14
CA ARG A 544 -26.10 18.53 21.99
C ARG A 544 -26.33 17.01 22.03
N TRP A 545 -25.24 16.26 22.24
CA TRP A 545 -25.31 14.84 22.57
C TRP A 545 -25.87 14.66 23.98
N SER A 546 -26.64 13.59 24.21
CA SER A 546 -27.24 13.29 25.52
C SER A 546 -26.98 11.83 25.92
N GLY A 547 -26.82 11.60 27.22
CA GLY A 547 -26.45 10.31 27.81
C GLY A 547 -24.95 10.18 28.07
N ALA A 548 -24.58 9.73 29.28
CA ALA A 548 -23.18 9.65 29.72
C ALA A 548 -22.31 8.83 28.75
N LYS A 549 -22.73 7.61 28.42
CA LYS A 549 -22.01 6.74 27.47
C LYS A 549 -21.82 7.36 26.08
N THR A 550 -22.81 8.12 25.61
CA THR A 550 -22.74 8.79 24.29
C THR A 550 -21.77 9.96 24.33
N LEU A 551 -21.74 10.72 25.43
CA LEU A 551 -20.78 11.80 25.63
C LEU A 551 -19.36 11.27 25.76
N ASP A 552 -19.15 10.21 26.55
CA ASP A 552 -17.85 9.55 26.70
C ASP A 552 -17.31 9.06 25.36
N LEU A 553 -18.15 8.40 24.55
CA LEU A 553 -17.78 7.92 23.22
C LEU A 553 -17.45 9.09 22.25
N ILE A 554 -18.25 10.16 22.25
CA ILE A 554 -17.97 11.32 21.38
C ILE A 554 -16.67 12.01 21.79
N GLU A 555 -16.37 12.10 23.08
CA GLU A 555 -15.11 12.67 23.56
C GLU A 555 -13.91 11.81 23.15
N GLU A 556 -14.03 10.49 23.28
CA GLU A 556 -13.03 9.53 22.82
C GLU A 556 -12.77 9.67 21.31
N LEU A 557 -13.85 9.80 20.51
CA LEU A 557 -13.77 9.87 19.04
C LEU A 557 -13.16 11.17 18.51
N LYS A 558 -13.15 12.27 19.28
CA LYS A 558 -12.48 13.52 18.87
C LYS A 558 -10.99 13.30 18.60
N SER A 559 -10.34 12.40 19.34
CA SER A 559 -8.94 12.03 19.13
C SER A 559 -8.69 11.15 17.90
N ARG A 560 -9.75 10.72 17.19
CA ARG A 560 -9.72 9.74 16.09
C ARG A 560 -10.28 10.29 14.78
N ASN A 561 -9.93 11.54 14.42
CA ASN A 561 -10.36 12.19 13.17
C ASN A 561 -11.88 12.25 12.96
N THR A 562 -12.63 12.36 14.06
CA THR A 562 -14.09 12.48 14.04
C THR A 562 -14.52 13.86 14.52
N THR A 563 -15.46 14.50 13.82
CA THR A 563 -15.91 15.87 14.16
C THR A 563 -17.43 15.97 14.05
N THR A 564 -18.07 16.74 14.93
CA THR A 564 -19.50 17.07 14.81
C THR A 564 -19.65 18.45 14.17
N LEU A 565 -20.40 18.54 13.09
CA LEU A 565 -20.73 19.77 12.37
C LEU A 565 -22.24 20.04 12.47
N ALA A 566 -22.62 21.31 12.56
CA ALA A 566 -24.02 21.72 12.47
C ALA A 566 -24.48 21.64 11.01
N LEU A 567 -25.68 21.10 10.79
CA LEU A 567 -26.39 21.12 9.53
C LEU A 567 -27.31 22.35 9.51
N GLU A 568 -26.74 23.52 9.21
CA GLU A 568 -27.46 24.78 9.24
C GLU A 568 -28.55 24.87 8.16
N GLU A 569 -29.59 25.66 8.42
CA GLU A 569 -30.68 25.87 7.46
C GLU A 569 -30.18 26.37 6.09
N SER A 570 -29.17 27.25 6.12
CA SER A 570 -28.47 27.74 4.92
C SER A 570 -27.92 26.61 4.05
N ASP A 571 -27.29 25.60 4.68
CA ASP A 571 -26.68 24.48 3.98
C ASP A 571 -27.78 23.55 3.43
N LEU A 572 -28.83 23.27 4.21
CA LEU A 572 -29.98 22.47 3.74
C LEU A 572 -30.66 23.09 2.51
N ARG A 573 -30.89 24.40 2.52
CA ARG A 573 -31.46 25.13 1.37
C ARG A 573 -30.56 25.03 0.14
N THR A 574 -29.25 25.19 0.34
CA THR A 574 -28.24 25.10 -0.72
C THR A 574 -28.19 23.71 -1.34
N LEU A 575 -28.11 22.65 -0.52
CA LEU A 575 -28.07 21.27 -0.98
C LEU A 575 -29.36 20.85 -1.68
N SER A 576 -30.53 21.32 -1.20
CA SER A 576 -31.83 21.03 -1.80
C SER A 576 -31.97 21.67 -3.18
N ALA A 577 -31.53 22.93 -3.32
CA ALA A 577 -31.49 23.59 -4.62
C ALA A 577 -30.56 22.88 -5.61
N LEU A 578 -29.36 22.47 -5.14
CA LEU A 578 -28.43 21.70 -5.95
C LEU A 578 -28.98 20.34 -6.39
N LEU A 579 -29.74 19.66 -5.52
CA LEU A 579 -30.37 18.38 -5.85
C LEU A 579 -31.34 18.53 -7.04
N VAL A 580 -32.20 19.55 -7.02
CA VAL A 580 -33.15 19.81 -8.11
C VAL A 580 -32.41 20.21 -9.39
N MET A 581 -31.45 21.13 -9.31
CA MET A 581 -30.69 21.59 -10.49
C MET A 581 -29.90 20.45 -11.15
N LEU A 582 -29.29 19.55 -10.36
CA LEU A 582 -28.59 18.38 -10.89
C LEU A 582 -29.53 17.35 -11.52
N GLN A 583 -30.78 17.24 -11.05
CA GLN A 583 -31.81 16.38 -11.65
C GLN A 583 -32.36 16.96 -12.97
N GLU A 584 -32.54 18.28 -13.05
CA GLU A 584 -32.90 18.98 -14.29
C GLU A 584 -31.79 18.85 -15.36
N ALA A 585 -30.54 18.64 -14.92
CA ALA A 585 -29.34 18.37 -15.72
C ALA A 585 -29.10 19.29 -16.95
N PRO A 586 -29.27 20.62 -16.85
CA PRO A 586 -29.07 21.50 -17.99
C PRO A 586 -27.59 21.54 -18.43
N ILE A 587 -27.38 21.83 -19.72
CA ILE A 587 -26.07 21.74 -20.39
C ILE A 587 -25.03 22.66 -19.74
N ASP A 588 -25.44 23.87 -19.35
CA ASP A 588 -24.53 24.91 -18.84
C ASP A 588 -24.35 24.87 -17.31
N LEU A 589 -24.99 23.92 -16.61
CA LEU A 589 -24.89 23.80 -15.15
C LEU A 589 -23.45 23.62 -14.64
N PRO A 590 -22.57 22.79 -15.26
CA PRO A 590 -21.21 22.64 -14.77
C PRO A 590 -20.41 23.94 -14.82
N ALA A 591 -20.58 24.74 -15.86
CA ALA A 591 -19.93 26.05 -15.99
C ALA A 591 -20.42 27.02 -14.91
N TRP A 592 -21.72 27.05 -14.63
CA TRP A 592 -22.28 27.85 -13.54
C TRP A 592 -21.76 27.42 -12.16
N LEU A 593 -21.71 26.11 -11.88
CA LEU A 593 -21.18 25.56 -10.63
C LEU A 593 -19.72 25.99 -10.43
N MET A 594 -18.87 25.83 -11.45
CA MET A 594 -17.46 26.23 -11.39
C MET A 594 -17.27 27.74 -11.11
N LEU A 595 -18.19 28.59 -11.61
CA LEU A 595 -18.14 30.04 -11.44
C LEU A 595 -18.68 30.50 -10.06
N ARG A 596 -19.83 29.97 -9.62
CA ARG A 596 -20.52 30.43 -8.40
C ARG A 596 -20.11 29.66 -7.13
N ARG A 597 -19.60 28.45 -7.29
CA ARG A 597 -19.13 27.54 -6.23
C ARG A 597 -20.06 27.43 -4.99
N PRO A 598 -21.38 27.24 -5.17
CA PRO A 598 -22.33 27.17 -4.06
C PRO A 598 -22.06 26.03 -3.06
N ALA A 599 -21.55 24.87 -3.50
CA ALA A 599 -21.26 23.74 -2.62
C ALA A 599 -20.00 23.98 -1.78
N SER A 600 -18.89 24.43 -2.38
CA SER A 600 -17.67 24.84 -1.66
C SER A 600 -17.92 26.00 -0.70
N GLY A 601 -18.93 26.83 -0.99
CA GLY A 601 -19.41 27.91 -0.12
C GLY A 601 -20.26 27.45 1.07
N SER A 602 -20.72 26.21 1.12
CA SER A 602 -21.48 25.67 2.27
C SER A 602 -20.60 25.54 3.52
N GLN A 603 -21.17 25.76 4.70
CA GLN A 603 -20.41 25.68 5.96
C GLN A 603 -19.94 24.25 6.22
N ILE A 604 -20.80 23.25 5.96
CA ILE A 604 -20.44 21.83 6.13
C ILE A 604 -19.21 21.44 5.30
N PHE A 605 -19.15 21.78 4.01
CA PHE A 605 -18.04 21.35 3.15
C PHE A 605 -16.81 22.21 3.35
N ARG A 606 -16.96 23.51 3.64
CA ARG A 606 -15.81 24.37 3.99
C ARG A 606 -15.07 23.83 5.21
N LYS A 607 -15.79 23.46 6.28
CA LYS A 607 -15.20 22.91 7.50
C LYS A 607 -14.70 21.48 7.32
N ALA A 608 -15.44 20.64 6.60
CA ALA A 608 -15.01 19.25 6.36
C ALA A 608 -13.78 19.14 5.44
N MET A 609 -13.59 20.10 4.53
CA MET A 609 -12.55 20.07 3.48
C MET A 609 -11.45 21.12 3.66
N GLU A 610 -11.33 21.76 4.83
CA GLU A 610 -10.43 22.90 5.10
C GLU A 610 -8.94 22.63 4.79
N GLU A 611 -8.51 21.36 4.89
CA GLU A 611 -7.14 20.94 4.62
C GLU A 611 -6.85 20.57 3.15
N LEU A 612 -7.87 20.60 2.27
CA LEU A 612 -7.68 20.32 0.85
C LEU A 612 -7.33 21.62 0.12
N PRO A 613 -6.26 21.65 -0.72
CA PRO A 613 -5.86 22.88 -1.41
C PRO A 613 -7.02 23.40 -2.27
N VAL A 614 -7.37 24.67 -2.06
CA VAL A 614 -8.40 25.39 -2.83
C VAL A 614 -7.75 25.92 -4.09
N THR A 615 -8.28 25.57 -5.27
CA THR A 615 -7.84 26.17 -6.54
C THR A 615 -8.18 27.67 -6.51
N PRO A 616 -7.21 28.59 -6.67
CA PRO A 616 -7.44 30.02 -6.50
C PRO A 616 -8.48 30.52 -7.52
N THR A 617 -9.38 31.37 -7.03
CA THR A 617 -10.41 32.05 -7.80
C THR A 617 -9.75 33.00 -8.81
N PRO A 618 -10.18 33.05 -10.08
CA PRO A 618 -9.74 34.10 -10.99
C PRO A 618 -10.43 35.41 -10.58
N SER A 619 -9.73 36.27 -9.84
CA SER A 619 -10.18 37.63 -9.55
C SER A 619 -10.16 38.46 -10.84
N ARG A 620 -11.34 38.95 -11.24
CA ARG A 620 -11.49 39.98 -12.28
C ARG A 620 -10.82 41.28 -11.82
N SER A 621 -9.82 41.69 -12.58
CA SER A 621 -9.32 43.06 -12.83
C SER A 621 -9.82 44.21 -11.94
N SER A 622 -8.88 44.86 -11.26
CA SER A 622 -8.83 46.31 -11.13
C SER A 622 -7.42 46.79 -11.51
N GLU A 623 -7.40 47.88 -12.26
CA GLU A 623 -6.33 48.48 -13.07
C GLU A 623 -5.04 48.93 -12.34
N PRO A 624 -3.97 49.30 -13.10
CA PRO A 624 -2.58 49.06 -12.75
C PRO A 624 -1.88 50.28 -12.12
N ALA A 625 -0.84 50.00 -11.31
CA ALA A 625 0.17 51.00 -10.97
C ALA A 625 1.58 50.38 -11.01
N ASP A 626 2.33 50.86 -11.99
CA ASP A 626 3.79 50.89 -12.19
C ASP A 626 4.72 49.98 -11.37
N VAL A 627 5.34 49.03 -12.08
CA VAL A 627 6.73 48.59 -11.84
C VAL A 627 7.38 48.38 -13.23
N PRO A 628 8.60 48.91 -13.50
CA PRO A 628 9.17 49.01 -14.84
C PRO A 628 9.66 47.66 -15.42
N PRO A 629 9.82 47.56 -16.76
CA PRO A 629 9.99 46.28 -17.46
C PRO A 629 11.42 45.74 -17.36
N ILE A 630 11.54 44.42 -17.16
CA ILE A 630 12.74 43.65 -17.47
C ILE A 630 12.38 42.69 -18.60
N GLU A 631 12.95 42.93 -19.78
CA GLU A 631 12.75 42.14 -21.00
C GLU A 631 13.43 40.76 -20.90
N PRO A 632 12.80 39.68 -21.39
CA PRO A 632 13.43 38.38 -21.56
C PRO A 632 14.13 38.30 -22.93
N GLN A 633 15.46 38.26 -22.96
CA GLN A 633 16.21 37.98 -24.18
C GLN A 633 16.42 36.47 -24.40
N VAL A 634 15.87 36.00 -25.51
CA VAL A 634 16.17 34.74 -26.19
C VAL A 634 17.47 34.90 -26.96
N VAL A 635 18.46 34.02 -26.79
CA VAL A 635 19.53 33.84 -27.80
C VAL A 635 19.97 32.38 -27.86
N ALA A 636 19.72 31.77 -29.02
CA ALA A 636 20.31 30.51 -29.47
C ALA A 636 21.80 30.69 -29.78
N ILE A 637 22.64 29.69 -29.53
CA ILE A 637 24.04 29.72 -30.01
C ILE A 637 24.49 28.34 -30.51
N ASP A 638 24.70 28.30 -31.83
CA ASP A 638 25.51 27.33 -32.57
C ASP A 638 26.99 27.39 -32.16
N ALA A 639 27.66 26.24 -32.22
CA ALA A 639 29.11 26.12 -32.06
C ALA A 639 29.91 26.97 -33.08
N PRO A 640 31.12 27.44 -32.72
CA PRO A 640 32.30 26.85 -33.37
C PRO A 640 33.58 26.77 -32.50
N ALA A 641 34.60 26.19 -33.13
CA ALA A 641 35.84 25.63 -32.61
C ALA A 641 36.94 26.60 -32.10
N ALA A 642 37.85 25.99 -31.33
CA ALA A 642 39.31 26.20 -31.24
C ALA A 642 39.92 27.28 -30.31
N SER A 643 40.60 26.77 -29.27
CA SER A 643 41.88 27.18 -28.67
C SER A 643 42.12 28.62 -28.19
N LYS A 644 42.32 28.80 -26.88
CA LYS A 644 43.60 29.20 -26.24
C LYS A 644 43.44 29.34 -24.72
N GLN A 645 44.53 28.99 -24.03
CA GLN A 645 44.73 29.05 -22.57
C GLN A 645 44.60 30.48 -22.02
N SER A 646 44.00 30.61 -20.83
CA SER A 646 44.52 31.47 -19.76
C SER A 646 44.04 30.97 -18.41
N ALA A 647 44.99 30.73 -17.52
CA ALA A 647 44.80 30.31 -16.13
C ALA A 647 44.19 31.42 -15.27
N GLY A 648 43.52 31.02 -14.18
CA GLY A 648 43.36 31.84 -12.98
C GLY A 648 41.93 32.04 -12.48
N ASP A 649 41.31 31.00 -11.93
CA ASP A 649 40.83 30.96 -10.53
C ASP A 649 40.17 29.60 -10.28
N SER A 650 41.00 28.67 -9.81
CA SER A 650 40.63 27.28 -9.56
C SER A 650 39.92 27.15 -8.22
N GLN A 651 38.60 26.94 -8.25
CA GLN A 651 37.96 26.07 -7.26
C GLN A 651 38.71 24.73 -7.26
N PRO A 652 39.01 24.12 -6.10
CA PRO A 652 39.64 22.82 -6.07
C PRO A 652 38.77 21.82 -6.85
N PRO A 653 39.35 20.97 -7.72
CA PRO A 653 38.58 19.99 -8.46
C PRO A 653 37.85 19.07 -7.48
N MET A 654 36.54 18.92 -7.64
CA MET A 654 35.74 18.02 -6.82
C MET A 654 36.31 16.59 -6.93
N PRO A 655 36.44 15.84 -5.81
CA PRO A 655 36.96 14.47 -5.84
C PRO A 655 36.11 13.58 -6.77
N ALA A 656 36.74 13.00 -7.79
CA ALA A 656 36.09 12.17 -8.79
C ALA A 656 36.98 10.97 -9.15
N LEU A 657 36.37 9.88 -9.60
CA LEU A 657 37.06 8.69 -10.06
C LEU A 657 36.75 8.41 -11.54
N THR A 658 37.76 8.05 -12.32
CA THR A 658 37.57 7.64 -13.71
C THR A 658 37.11 6.18 -13.75
N VAL A 659 35.87 5.93 -14.16
CA VAL A 659 35.30 4.57 -14.25
C VAL A 659 35.64 3.88 -15.56
N GLY A 660 35.94 4.66 -16.61
CA GLY A 660 36.24 4.15 -17.93
C GLY A 660 36.52 5.26 -18.92
N HIS A 661 36.69 4.88 -20.17
CA HIS A 661 36.73 5.80 -21.30
C HIS A 661 35.58 5.49 -22.24
N ASP A 662 34.94 6.50 -22.80
CA ASP A 662 33.88 6.33 -23.77
C ASP A 662 34.37 5.46 -24.94
N TYR A 663 33.52 4.53 -25.38
CA TYR A 663 33.88 3.53 -26.37
C TYR A 663 34.22 4.14 -27.75
N THR A 664 33.62 5.28 -28.06
CA THR A 664 33.69 5.94 -29.38
C THR A 664 34.71 7.07 -29.38
N THR A 665 34.63 7.97 -28.40
CA THR A 665 35.48 9.18 -28.33
C THR A 665 36.80 8.92 -27.61
N GLY A 666 36.85 7.91 -26.74
CA GLY A 666 38.00 7.65 -25.88
C GLY A 666 38.16 8.66 -24.75
N GLU A 667 37.19 9.55 -24.54
CA GLU A 667 37.23 10.53 -23.46
C GLU A 667 36.98 9.86 -22.09
N PRO A 668 37.62 10.34 -21.01
CA PRO A 668 37.46 9.76 -19.69
C PRO A 668 36.05 10.02 -19.13
N VAL A 669 35.36 8.96 -18.73
CA VAL A 669 34.08 9.03 -18.01
C VAL A 669 34.38 8.98 -16.52
N SER A 670 34.01 10.03 -15.79
CA SER A 670 34.26 10.17 -14.35
C SER A 670 32.96 10.17 -13.55
N LEU A 671 33.03 9.63 -12.33
CA LEU A 671 31.97 9.74 -11.33
C LEU A 671 32.47 10.56 -10.16
N ALA A 672 31.68 11.54 -9.72
CA ALA A 672 31.95 12.26 -8.48
C ALA A 672 31.93 11.27 -7.30
N LEU A 673 32.89 11.38 -6.38
CA LEU A 673 32.99 10.44 -5.25
C LEU A 673 31.75 10.47 -4.36
N GLU A 674 31.11 11.63 -4.23
CA GLU A 674 29.85 11.82 -3.50
C GLU A 674 28.65 11.12 -4.16
N SER A 675 28.66 10.92 -5.48
CA SER A 675 27.58 10.21 -6.19
C SER A 675 27.44 8.76 -5.72
N LEU A 676 28.54 8.16 -5.23
CA LEU A 676 28.55 6.79 -4.70
C LEU A 676 27.73 6.63 -3.41
N ARG A 677 27.40 7.74 -2.71
CA ARG A 677 26.43 7.73 -1.59
C ARG A 677 25.06 7.23 -2.04
N LYS A 678 24.74 7.35 -3.33
CA LYS A 678 23.49 6.91 -3.96
C LYS A 678 23.60 5.52 -4.57
N HIS A 679 24.64 4.78 -4.19
CA HIS A 679 24.84 3.36 -4.46
C HIS A 679 25.07 3.01 -5.94
N VAL A 680 25.70 1.86 -6.14
CA VAL A 680 26.08 1.32 -7.45
C VAL A 680 25.50 -0.08 -7.59
N ALA A 681 24.88 -0.38 -8.73
CA ALA A 681 24.53 -1.76 -9.10
C ALA A 681 25.30 -2.19 -10.36
N ILE A 682 25.88 -3.39 -10.33
CA ILE A 682 26.66 -3.97 -11.43
C ILE A 682 25.97 -5.27 -11.87
N PHE A 683 25.47 -5.28 -13.09
CA PHE A 683 24.80 -6.40 -13.73
C PHE A 683 25.70 -6.97 -14.83
N ALA A 684 26.37 -8.09 -14.57
CA ALA A 684 27.30 -8.67 -15.52
C ALA A 684 27.42 -10.19 -15.33
N GLY A 685 27.34 -10.93 -16.43
CA GLY A 685 27.56 -12.37 -16.45
C GLY A 685 29.02 -12.76 -16.21
N SER A 686 29.25 -14.06 -16.04
CA SER A 686 30.61 -14.62 -15.94
C SER A 686 31.48 -14.21 -17.13
N GLY A 687 32.74 -13.83 -16.86
CA GLY A 687 33.70 -13.40 -17.88
C GLY A 687 33.51 -11.97 -18.40
N SER A 688 32.53 -11.21 -17.91
CA SER A 688 32.33 -9.81 -18.33
C SER A 688 33.36 -8.82 -17.77
N GLY A 689 34.13 -9.21 -16.75
CA GLY A 689 35.02 -8.30 -16.00
C GLY A 689 34.39 -7.67 -14.76
N LYS A 690 33.27 -8.23 -14.23
CA LYS A 690 32.58 -7.75 -13.02
C LYS A 690 33.54 -7.54 -11.84
N THR A 691 34.33 -8.56 -11.50
CA THR A 691 35.30 -8.53 -10.41
C THR A 691 36.40 -7.49 -10.64
N VAL A 692 36.87 -7.34 -11.87
CA VAL A 692 37.87 -6.32 -12.24
C VAL A 692 37.32 -4.91 -12.02
N LEU A 693 36.07 -4.66 -12.42
CA LEU A 693 35.39 -3.39 -12.20
C LEU A 693 35.21 -3.10 -10.71
N ILE A 694 34.77 -4.08 -9.91
CA ILE A 694 34.65 -3.95 -8.45
C ILE A 694 36.01 -3.56 -7.84
N ARG A 695 37.07 -4.29 -8.18
CA ARG A 695 38.43 -4.00 -7.70
C ARG A 695 38.86 -2.60 -8.06
N ARG A 696 38.66 -2.19 -9.32
CA ARG A 696 39.06 -0.86 -9.78
C ARG A 696 38.30 0.26 -9.07
N LEU A 697 37.00 0.09 -8.84
CA LEU A 697 36.20 1.03 -8.05
C LEU A 697 36.75 1.17 -6.63
N ILE A 698 37.05 0.06 -5.96
CA ILE A 698 37.62 0.05 -4.61
C ILE A 698 38.98 0.75 -4.60
N GLU A 699 39.86 0.42 -5.53
CA GLU A 699 41.23 0.95 -5.61
C GLU A 699 41.26 2.46 -5.86
N GLU A 700 40.44 2.97 -6.79
CA GLU A 700 40.34 4.42 -7.08
C GLU A 700 39.76 5.20 -5.90
N CYS A 701 38.82 4.60 -5.14
CA CYS A 701 38.30 5.20 -3.92
C CYS A 701 39.35 5.18 -2.79
N ALA A 702 40.10 4.09 -2.65
CA ALA A 702 41.14 3.94 -1.64
C ALA A 702 42.30 4.92 -1.84
N LEU A 703 42.70 5.18 -3.10
CA LEU A 703 43.68 6.22 -3.43
C LEU A 703 43.28 7.61 -2.93
N GLN A 704 41.97 7.85 -2.81
CA GLN A 704 41.36 9.09 -2.29
C GLN A 704 41.03 9.01 -0.79
N GLY A 705 41.49 7.97 -0.08
CA GLY A 705 41.31 7.82 1.36
C GLY A 705 39.98 7.19 1.80
N VAL A 706 39.23 6.58 0.88
CA VAL A 706 37.97 5.91 1.22
C VAL A 706 38.23 4.45 1.58
N SER A 707 37.83 4.06 2.79
CA SER A 707 37.88 2.67 3.26
C SER A 707 36.69 1.84 2.73
N ALA A 708 36.85 0.52 2.69
CA ALA A 708 35.82 -0.38 2.20
C ALA A 708 35.73 -1.69 3.01
N ILE A 709 34.50 -2.19 3.16
CA ILE A 709 34.21 -3.55 3.60
C ILE A 709 33.73 -4.33 2.38
N VAL A 710 34.36 -5.47 2.11
CA VAL A 710 34.12 -6.29 0.91
C VAL A 710 33.68 -7.68 1.32
N LEU A 711 32.49 -8.11 0.90
CA LEU A 711 32.05 -9.48 1.05
C LEU A 711 32.56 -10.32 -0.12
N ASP A 712 33.34 -11.36 0.17
CA ASP A 712 33.99 -12.21 -0.83
C ASP A 712 33.50 -13.66 -0.72
N PRO A 713 32.37 -14.01 -1.38
CA PRO A 713 31.82 -15.37 -1.36
C PRO A 713 32.67 -16.37 -2.15
N ASN A 714 33.45 -15.91 -3.14
CA ASN A 714 34.16 -16.75 -4.11
C ASN A 714 35.69 -16.72 -3.99
N ASN A 715 36.24 -15.96 -3.03
CA ASN A 715 37.67 -15.77 -2.80
C ASN A 715 38.41 -15.08 -3.95
N ASP A 716 37.69 -14.23 -4.67
CA ASP A 716 38.19 -13.47 -5.82
C ASP A 716 38.72 -12.09 -5.44
N LEU A 717 38.42 -11.58 -4.24
CA LEU A 717 38.73 -10.22 -3.82
C LEU A 717 39.81 -10.18 -2.73
N ALA A 718 40.13 -11.31 -2.09
CA ALA A 718 41.19 -11.42 -1.09
C ALA A 718 42.61 -11.08 -1.60
N ARG A 719 42.82 -10.96 -2.92
CA ARG A 719 44.10 -10.50 -3.54
C ARG A 719 44.17 -8.98 -3.74
N LEU A 720 43.23 -8.19 -3.22
CA LEU A 720 43.25 -6.73 -3.34
C LEU A 720 44.53 -6.08 -2.78
N GLY A 721 45.31 -6.77 -1.95
CA GLY A 721 46.60 -6.30 -1.42
C GLY A 721 47.85 -6.78 -2.17
N ASP A 722 47.68 -7.58 -3.23
CA ASP A 722 48.79 -8.21 -3.94
C ASP A 722 49.24 -7.31 -5.12
N PRO A 723 50.52 -6.90 -5.19
CA PRO A 723 51.03 -6.19 -6.36
C PRO A 723 51.12 -7.13 -7.57
N TRP A 724 50.93 -6.59 -8.78
CA TRP A 724 51.22 -7.35 -10.00
C TRP A 724 52.70 -7.75 -10.06
N PRO A 725 53.05 -9.00 -10.42
CA PRO A 725 54.44 -9.41 -10.58
C PRO A 725 55.18 -8.62 -11.66
N THR A 726 54.47 -8.29 -12.75
CA THR A 726 54.95 -7.41 -13.82
C THR A 726 53.80 -6.50 -14.25
N PRO A 727 54.06 -5.22 -14.59
CA PRO A 727 53.03 -4.31 -15.07
C PRO A 727 52.28 -4.89 -16.29
N PRO A 728 50.95 -5.07 -16.21
CA PRO A 728 50.14 -5.52 -17.34
C PRO A 728 50.26 -4.61 -18.56
N THR A 729 50.29 -5.20 -19.75
CA THR A 729 50.30 -4.45 -21.03
C THR A 729 49.01 -3.66 -21.28
N ALA A 730 47.92 -4.02 -20.61
CA ALA A 730 46.62 -3.35 -20.72
C ALA A 730 46.47 -2.10 -19.82
N TRP A 731 47.48 -1.77 -19.01
CA TRP A 731 47.47 -0.57 -18.17
C TRP A 731 47.65 0.70 -18.99
N GLN A 732 46.93 1.74 -18.58
CA GLN A 732 46.99 3.07 -19.17
C GLN A 732 48.17 3.87 -18.60
N PRO A 733 48.58 4.96 -19.26
CA PRO A 733 49.56 5.89 -18.72
C PRO A 733 49.17 6.35 -17.31
N GLY A 734 50.06 6.12 -16.34
CA GLY A 734 49.86 6.49 -14.93
C GLY A 734 49.32 5.38 -14.02
N ASP A 735 48.80 4.27 -14.56
CA ASP A 735 48.32 3.14 -13.75
C ASP A 735 49.43 2.50 -12.91
N ALA A 736 50.65 2.36 -13.44
CA ALA A 736 51.78 1.83 -12.68
C ALA A 736 52.09 2.67 -11.43
N ARG A 737 51.98 4.01 -11.54
CA ARG A 737 52.16 4.92 -10.41
C ARG A 737 51.00 4.78 -9.41
N LYS A 738 49.76 4.73 -9.90
CA LYS A 738 48.56 4.51 -9.06
C LYS A 738 48.65 3.18 -8.31
N ALA A 739 49.09 2.10 -8.97
CA ALA A 739 49.25 0.80 -8.35
C ALA A 739 50.29 0.82 -7.22
N ALA A 740 51.46 1.44 -7.46
CA ALA A 740 52.47 1.61 -6.42
C ALA A 740 51.93 2.44 -5.23
N ASP A 741 51.22 3.54 -5.51
CA ASP A 741 50.64 4.43 -4.50
C ASP A 741 49.54 3.74 -3.66
N TYR A 742 48.71 2.93 -4.32
CA TYR A 742 47.67 2.11 -3.69
C TYR A 742 48.29 1.07 -2.75
N ILE A 743 49.25 0.27 -3.21
CA ILE A 743 49.91 -0.76 -2.39
C ILE A 743 50.66 -0.14 -1.19
N ALA A 744 51.29 1.02 -1.39
CA ALA A 744 52.00 1.72 -0.32
C ALA A 744 51.04 2.35 0.70
N GLY A 745 49.95 2.98 0.25
CA GLY A 745 49.09 3.81 1.09
C GLY A 745 47.84 3.12 1.63
N THR A 746 47.45 1.98 1.09
CA THR A 746 46.25 1.24 1.51
C THR A 746 46.63 0.00 2.31
N GLU A 747 45.81 -0.32 3.29
CA GLU A 747 45.94 -1.53 4.11
C GLU A 747 44.80 -2.48 3.78
N VAL A 748 45.15 -3.67 3.28
CA VAL A 748 44.18 -4.72 2.95
C VAL A 748 44.27 -5.82 3.99
N VAL A 749 43.15 -6.13 4.64
CA VAL A 749 43.05 -7.16 5.68
C VAL A 749 41.99 -8.18 5.28
N VAL A 750 42.36 -9.46 5.35
CA VAL A 750 41.44 -10.57 5.07
C VAL A 750 40.93 -11.13 6.40
N TRP A 751 39.60 -11.13 6.55
CA TRP A 751 38.88 -11.65 7.69
C TRP A 751 38.19 -12.97 7.34
N THR A 752 38.23 -13.94 8.24
CA THR A 752 37.72 -15.30 8.02
C THR A 752 36.83 -15.72 9.19
N PRO A 753 35.55 -15.29 9.24
CA PRO A 753 34.60 -15.69 10.27
C PRO A 753 34.59 -17.21 10.50
N ARG A 754 34.50 -17.66 11.76
CA ARG A 754 34.55 -19.08 12.19
C ARG A 754 35.83 -19.87 11.86
N ARG A 755 36.88 -19.23 11.36
CA ARG A 755 38.17 -19.89 11.07
C ARG A 755 39.26 -19.36 11.98
N GLU A 756 39.47 -20.04 13.10
CA GLU A 756 40.52 -19.74 14.09
C GLU A 756 41.93 -19.74 13.50
N THR A 757 42.15 -20.56 12.48
CA THR A 757 43.45 -20.62 11.79
C THR A 757 43.75 -19.39 10.95
N GLY A 758 42.77 -18.53 10.66
CA GLY A 758 42.95 -17.29 9.89
C GLY A 758 42.83 -16.07 10.82
N ARG A 759 41.96 -15.13 10.46
CA ARG A 759 41.61 -13.96 11.28
C ARG A 759 40.11 -13.98 11.59
N PRO A 760 39.67 -14.68 12.65
CA PRO A 760 38.26 -14.83 12.98
C PRO A 760 37.62 -13.51 13.42
N LEU A 761 36.31 -13.41 13.17
CA LEU A 761 35.46 -12.34 13.65
C LEU A 761 34.38 -12.94 14.57
N SER A 762 34.03 -12.27 15.66
CA SER A 762 32.94 -12.67 16.57
C SER A 762 31.99 -11.51 16.88
N PHE A 763 30.75 -11.85 17.21
CA PHE A 763 29.76 -10.94 17.76
C PHE A 763 30.02 -10.78 19.26
N GLN A 764 30.37 -9.56 19.67
CA GLN A 764 30.49 -9.20 21.07
C GLN A 764 29.17 -8.55 21.52
N PRO A 765 28.35 -9.21 22.36
CA PRO A 765 27.10 -8.64 22.82
C PRO A 765 27.28 -7.58 23.92
N LEU A 766 28.47 -7.47 24.50
CA LEU A 766 28.79 -6.49 25.53
C LEU A 766 29.55 -5.32 24.91
N PRO A 767 29.15 -4.07 25.19
CA PRO A 767 29.92 -2.88 24.83
C PRO A 767 31.18 -2.76 25.69
N ASP A 768 32.09 -1.86 25.32
CA ASP A 768 33.19 -1.46 26.20
C ASP A 768 32.65 -0.59 27.33
N PHE A 769 32.34 -1.21 28.47
CA PHE A 769 31.86 -0.47 29.64
C PHE A 769 32.91 0.50 30.18
N LYS A 770 34.22 0.26 29.97
CA LYS A 770 35.28 1.11 30.54
C LYS A 770 35.24 2.53 29.99
N SER A 771 34.92 2.70 28.71
CA SER A 771 34.82 4.03 28.10
C SER A 771 33.61 4.82 28.60
N ALA A 772 32.59 4.14 29.11
CA ALA A 772 31.34 4.74 29.56
C ALA A 772 31.27 4.90 31.09
N LEU A 773 32.26 4.44 31.88
CA LEU A 773 32.21 4.46 33.35
C LEU A 773 32.12 5.87 33.94
N ASP A 774 32.68 6.87 33.25
CA ASP A 774 32.76 8.25 33.73
C ASP A 774 31.48 9.06 33.50
N ASP A 775 30.56 8.56 32.65
CA ASP A 775 29.26 9.17 32.37
C ASP A 775 28.11 8.22 32.79
N PRO A 776 27.34 8.54 33.83
CA PRO A 776 26.25 7.69 34.31
C PRO A 776 25.17 7.40 33.28
N ASP A 777 24.87 8.33 32.37
CA ASP A 777 23.85 8.15 31.34
C ASP A 777 24.38 7.25 30.22
N GLU A 778 25.63 7.48 29.78
CA GLU A 778 26.30 6.60 28.80
C GLU A 778 26.47 5.16 29.33
N PHE A 779 26.79 5.03 30.63
CA PHE A 779 26.88 3.72 31.29
C PHE A 779 25.54 2.99 31.31
N ASN A 780 24.45 3.68 31.67
CA ASN A 780 23.11 3.08 31.69
C ASN A 780 22.67 2.66 30.28
N GLU A 781 22.93 3.47 29.26
CA GLU A 781 22.69 3.11 27.86
C GLU A 781 23.51 1.88 27.42
N ALA A 782 24.77 1.79 27.85
CA ALA A 782 25.61 0.62 27.61
C ALA A 782 25.04 -0.65 28.27
N VAL A 783 24.50 -0.53 29.50
CA VAL A 783 23.83 -1.63 30.21
C VAL A 783 22.55 -2.05 29.47
N ASP A 784 21.71 -1.10 29.05
CA ASP A 784 20.49 -1.37 28.30
C ASP A 784 20.77 -2.08 26.97
N SER A 785 21.78 -1.61 26.23
CA SER A 785 22.23 -2.20 24.98
C SER A 785 22.70 -3.65 25.16
N ALA A 786 23.53 -3.90 26.18
CA ALA A 786 24.00 -5.24 26.52
C ALA A 786 22.85 -6.18 26.89
N VAL A 787 21.93 -5.73 27.75
CA VAL A 787 20.77 -6.53 28.15
C VAL A 787 19.89 -6.86 26.94
N ALA A 788 19.60 -5.88 26.08
CA ALA A 788 18.82 -6.07 24.87
C ALA A 788 19.45 -7.10 23.92
N ALA A 789 20.77 -7.06 23.74
CA ALA A 789 21.50 -8.01 22.91
C ALA A 789 21.45 -9.46 23.45
N LEU A 790 21.35 -9.62 24.78
CA LEU A 790 21.37 -10.92 25.43
C LEU A 790 19.97 -11.57 25.57
N ILE A 791 18.88 -10.80 25.57
CA ILE A 791 17.50 -11.32 25.76
C ILE A 791 17.16 -12.51 24.83
N PRO A 792 17.39 -12.46 23.50
CA PRO A 792 17.03 -13.57 22.62
C PRO A 792 17.86 -14.83 22.88
N ARG A 793 19.14 -14.66 23.26
CA ARG A 793 20.07 -15.77 23.54
C ARG A 793 19.85 -16.36 24.93
N ALA A 794 19.35 -15.54 25.87
CA ALA A 794 18.92 -15.97 27.19
C ALA A 794 17.48 -16.53 27.23
N ARG A 795 16.74 -16.52 26.11
CA ARG A 795 15.32 -16.95 26.00
C ARG A 795 14.38 -16.21 26.97
N LEU A 796 14.57 -14.90 27.07
CA LEU A 796 13.79 -14.01 27.94
C LEU A 796 12.71 -13.20 27.20
N ASP A 797 12.34 -13.63 25.99
CA ASP A 797 11.45 -12.96 25.04
C ASP A 797 9.94 -13.20 25.27
N SER A 798 9.58 -14.11 26.19
CA SER A 798 8.17 -14.42 26.50
C SER A 798 7.56 -13.48 27.55
N ARG A 799 6.22 -13.30 27.52
CA ARG A 799 5.46 -12.57 28.56
C ARG A 799 5.32 -13.33 29.90
N ALA A 800 6.05 -14.43 30.08
CA ALA A 800 5.94 -15.25 31.28
C ALA A 800 6.61 -14.59 32.50
N THR A 801 6.06 -14.80 33.69
CA THR A 801 6.60 -14.25 34.95
C THR A 801 8.06 -14.67 35.20
N LYS A 802 8.45 -15.89 34.80
CA LYS A 802 9.84 -16.38 34.90
C LYS A 802 10.80 -15.57 34.03
N ALA A 803 10.37 -15.13 32.84
CA ALA A 803 11.19 -14.31 31.94
C ALA A 803 11.36 -12.88 32.47
N HIS A 804 10.32 -12.31 33.08
CA HIS A 804 10.39 -10.99 33.71
C HIS A 804 11.37 -10.97 34.91
N LEU A 805 11.34 -12.00 35.76
CA LEU A 805 12.31 -12.17 36.86
C LEU A 805 13.74 -12.41 36.34
N GLY A 806 13.89 -13.24 35.30
CA GLY A 806 15.17 -13.47 34.63
C GLY A 806 15.78 -12.19 34.05
N LEU A 807 14.96 -11.32 33.45
CA LEU A 807 15.41 -10.04 32.93
C LEU A 807 15.92 -9.10 34.02
N ALA A 808 15.24 -9.05 35.17
CA ALA A 808 15.67 -8.25 36.32
C ALA A 808 17.03 -8.72 36.87
N VAL A 809 17.24 -10.04 36.99
CA VAL A 809 18.52 -10.62 37.43
C VAL A 809 19.63 -10.36 36.42
N LEU A 810 19.36 -10.58 35.12
CA LEU A 810 20.32 -10.32 34.05
C LEU A 810 20.78 -8.86 34.04
N ARG A 811 19.84 -7.90 34.13
CA ARG A 811 20.16 -6.47 34.18
C ARG A 811 21.07 -6.10 35.34
N ARG A 812 20.78 -6.61 36.55
CA ARG A 812 21.62 -6.35 37.73
C ARG A 812 23.01 -6.99 37.61
N ALA A 813 23.10 -8.18 37.04
CA ALA A 813 24.39 -8.83 36.78
C ALA A 813 25.24 -8.04 35.76
N VAL A 814 24.62 -7.58 34.67
CA VAL A 814 25.30 -6.75 33.65
C VAL A 814 25.76 -5.43 34.26
N GLU A 815 24.91 -4.73 35.02
CA GLU A 815 25.27 -3.49 35.72
C GLU A 815 26.46 -3.72 36.67
N HIS A 816 26.41 -4.78 37.48
CA HIS A 816 27.47 -5.14 38.43
C HIS A 816 28.81 -5.49 37.75
N TYR A 817 28.75 -6.24 36.65
CA TYR A 817 29.91 -6.63 35.85
C TYR A 817 30.51 -5.43 35.12
N GLY A 818 29.67 -4.61 34.48
CA GLY A 818 30.07 -3.39 33.77
C GLY A 818 30.75 -2.36 34.67
N ARG A 819 30.23 -2.13 35.90
CA ARG A 819 30.85 -1.19 36.87
C ARG A 819 32.27 -1.58 37.30
N ARG A 820 32.66 -2.85 37.12
CA ARG A 820 34.03 -3.33 37.36
C ARG A 820 34.91 -3.29 36.11
N GLY A 821 34.42 -2.69 35.02
CA GLY A 821 35.10 -2.67 33.73
C GLY A 821 35.12 -4.04 33.05
N GLY A 822 34.17 -4.92 33.36
CA GLY A 822 33.98 -6.18 32.66
C GLY A 822 33.55 -5.93 31.21
N GLY A 823 34.04 -6.74 30.27
CA GLY A 823 33.80 -6.51 28.83
C GLY A 823 33.66 -7.78 27.99
N THR A 824 33.70 -8.98 28.59
CA THR A 824 33.58 -10.24 27.86
C THR A 824 32.34 -11.01 28.29
N LEU A 825 31.68 -11.67 27.34
CA LEU A 825 30.51 -12.48 27.65
C LEU A 825 30.85 -13.62 28.62
N ARG A 826 32.03 -14.24 28.47
CA ARG A 826 32.52 -15.30 29.37
C ARG A 826 32.63 -14.81 30.81
N GLY A 827 33.19 -13.61 31.05
CA GLY A 827 33.27 -13.04 32.39
C GLY A 827 31.91 -12.68 32.98
N LEU A 828 30.94 -12.26 32.14
CA LEU A 828 29.56 -12.07 32.59
C LEU A 828 28.89 -13.41 32.95
N ILE A 829 29.13 -14.48 32.18
CA ILE A 829 28.63 -15.83 32.49
C ILE A 829 29.20 -16.34 33.81
N GLU A 830 30.49 -16.12 34.08
CA GLU A 830 31.10 -16.42 35.39
C GLU A 830 30.43 -15.64 36.52
N THR A 831 30.17 -14.35 36.30
CA THR A 831 29.45 -13.50 37.27
C THR A 831 28.01 -13.98 37.49
N LEU A 832 27.33 -14.52 36.48
CA LEU A 832 25.99 -15.08 36.61
C LEU A 832 26.01 -16.46 37.29
N ALA A 833 27.04 -17.28 37.03
CA ALA A 833 27.21 -18.59 37.65
C ALA A 833 27.45 -18.47 39.16
N GLU A 834 28.20 -17.45 39.58
CA GLU A 834 28.51 -17.14 40.98
C GLU A 834 28.06 -15.70 41.31
N LEU A 835 26.75 -15.43 41.25
CA LEU A 835 26.20 -14.09 41.48
C LEU A 835 26.54 -13.58 42.89
N PRO A 836 27.28 -12.46 43.03
CA PRO A 836 27.67 -11.96 44.35
C PRO A 836 26.48 -11.54 45.22
N THR A 837 26.64 -11.70 46.54
CA THR A 837 25.59 -11.35 47.51
C THR A 837 25.28 -9.84 47.47
N GLY A 838 24.00 -9.47 47.41
CA GLY A 838 23.57 -8.07 47.35
C GLY A 838 23.48 -7.45 45.96
N VAL A 839 23.73 -8.20 44.89
CA VAL A 839 23.52 -7.73 43.50
C VAL A 839 22.04 -7.70 43.12
N SER A 840 21.25 -8.62 43.67
CA SER A 840 19.80 -8.68 43.49
C SER A 840 19.12 -8.95 44.83
N GLU A 841 18.01 -8.26 45.08
CA GLU A 841 17.18 -8.43 46.29
C GLU A 841 16.10 -9.52 46.11
N LEU A 842 16.09 -10.22 44.97
CA LEU A 842 15.10 -11.28 44.70
C LEU A 842 15.48 -12.58 45.44
N ASP A 843 14.51 -13.17 46.14
CA ASP A 843 14.67 -14.40 46.94
C ASP A 843 15.27 -15.60 46.18
N SER A 844 15.14 -15.64 44.84
CA SER A 844 15.63 -16.72 43.98
C SER A 844 16.70 -16.27 42.97
N ALA A 845 17.35 -15.13 43.20
CA ALA A 845 18.29 -14.54 42.25
C ALA A 845 19.45 -15.47 41.86
N GLU A 846 20.08 -16.15 42.83
CA GLU A 846 21.22 -17.04 42.59
C GLU A 846 20.85 -18.20 41.65
N LYS A 847 19.69 -18.83 41.88
CA LYS A 847 19.21 -19.92 41.03
C LYS A 847 18.88 -19.44 39.62
N ILE A 848 18.23 -18.27 39.50
CA ILE A 848 17.89 -17.67 38.20
C ILE A 848 19.16 -17.29 37.43
N ALA A 849 20.16 -16.71 38.11
CA ALA A 849 21.43 -16.35 37.51
C ALA A 849 22.20 -17.58 37.01
N SER A 850 22.20 -18.68 37.78
CA SER A 850 22.79 -19.96 37.36
C SER A 850 22.10 -20.55 36.13
N ASP A 851 20.76 -20.56 36.07
CA ASP A 851 19.98 -20.98 34.90
C ASP A 851 20.33 -20.13 33.65
N LEU A 852 20.50 -18.81 33.84
CA LEU A 852 20.90 -17.88 32.77
C LEU A 852 22.33 -18.14 32.29
N ALA A 853 23.27 -18.37 33.20
CA ALA A 853 24.64 -18.72 32.88
C ALA A 853 24.69 -19.98 32.01
N GLN A 854 23.97 -21.05 32.39
CA GLN A 854 23.89 -22.29 31.60
C GLN A 854 23.29 -22.06 30.21
N THR A 855 22.24 -21.25 30.12
CA THR A 855 21.57 -20.95 28.84
C THR A 855 22.47 -20.15 27.89
N LEU A 856 23.21 -19.17 28.42
CA LEU A 856 24.17 -18.39 27.65
C LEU A 856 25.39 -19.23 27.24
N THR A 857 25.92 -20.10 28.11
CA THR A 857 26.97 -21.06 27.76
C THR A 857 26.53 -21.97 26.62
N ALA A 858 25.33 -22.56 26.70
CA ALA A 858 24.78 -23.38 25.62
C ALA A 858 24.61 -22.57 24.32
N SER A 859 24.34 -21.26 24.40
CA SER A 859 24.23 -20.41 23.23
C SER A 859 25.59 -20.16 22.56
N ILE A 860 26.67 -20.00 23.33
CA ILE A 860 28.04 -19.91 22.81
C ILE A 860 28.45 -21.22 22.14
N ASP A 861 28.17 -22.37 22.77
CA ASP A 861 28.57 -23.68 22.23
C ASP A 861 27.85 -24.00 20.90
N ASN A 862 26.58 -23.61 20.78
CA ASN A 862 25.78 -23.81 19.57
C ASN A 862 26.11 -22.80 18.46
N ASP A 863 26.59 -21.60 18.82
CA ASP A 863 26.93 -20.52 17.90
C ASP A 863 28.32 -19.94 18.22
N PRO A 864 29.41 -20.55 17.69
CA PRO A 864 30.78 -20.13 17.98
C PRO A 864 31.11 -18.67 17.61
N MET A 865 30.25 -18.01 16.83
CA MET A 865 30.38 -16.60 16.51
C MET A 865 29.92 -15.69 17.66
N PHE A 866 29.09 -16.18 18.59
CA PHE A 866 28.54 -15.41 19.69
C PHE A 866 29.47 -15.46 20.91
N GLY A 867 30.00 -14.31 21.33
CA GLY A 867 30.81 -14.18 22.54
C GLY A 867 32.16 -14.90 22.50
N GLY A 868 32.71 -15.17 21.31
CA GLY A 868 34.05 -15.72 21.14
C GLY A 868 35.15 -14.68 21.38
N ASP A 869 36.34 -15.11 21.82
CA ASP A 869 37.48 -14.23 22.16
C ASP A 869 38.23 -13.66 20.93
N SER A 870 37.70 -13.87 19.72
CA SER A 870 38.23 -13.33 18.47
C SER A 870 37.95 -11.83 18.31
N THR A 871 38.50 -11.22 17.24
CA THR A 871 38.30 -9.79 16.95
C THR A 871 36.80 -9.48 16.82
N PRO A 872 36.30 -8.42 17.50
CA PRO A 872 34.90 -8.03 17.40
C PRO A 872 34.52 -7.69 15.96
N LEU A 873 33.30 -8.05 15.55
CA LEU A 873 32.67 -7.58 14.33
C LEU A 873 32.22 -6.13 14.49
N ASP A 874 33.20 -5.24 14.57
CA ASP A 874 33.00 -3.81 14.76
C ASP A 874 33.37 -3.04 13.46
N PRO A 875 32.42 -2.33 12.84
CA PRO A 875 32.70 -1.47 11.69
C PRO A 875 33.84 -0.46 11.91
N ALA A 876 34.07 -0.01 13.16
CA ALA A 876 35.20 0.86 13.47
C ALA A 876 36.54 0.19 13.15
N ILE A 877 36.70 -1.08 13.52
CA ILE A 877 37.89 -1.89 13.19
C ILE A 877 37.97 -2.12 11.68
N LEU A 878 36.83 -2.40 11.05
CA LEU A 878 36.77 -2.78 9.64
C LEU A 878 37.00 -1.60 8.67
N LEU A 879 36.73 -0.35 9.07
CA LEU A 879 36.85 0.84 8.23
C LEU A 879 38.00 1.77 8.61
N THR A 880 38.59 1.64 9.80
CA THR A 880 39.66 2.55 10.24
C THR A 880 41.05 2.03 9.82
N PRO A 881 41.82 2.78 9.01
CA PRO A 881 43.18 2.39 8.65
C PRO A 881 44.13 2.49 9.84
N SER A 882 45.17 1.66 9.85
CA SER A 882 46.27 1.77 10.81
C SER A 882 47.04 3.08 10.58
N SER A 883 47.75 3.57 11.61
CA SER A 883 48.52 4.81 11.52
C SER A 883 49.49 4.80 10.33
N GLY A 884 49.50 5.90 9.56
CA GLY A 884 50.31 6.04 8.34
C GLY A 884 49.69 5.48 7.06
N LYS A 885 48.52 4.82 7.14
CA LYS A 885 47.75 4.35 5.97
C LYS A 885 46.57 5.28 5.71
N ARG A 886 46.23 5.49 4.43
CA ARG A 886 45.16 6.39 4.01
C ARG A 886 43.78 5.73 4.00
N ALA A 887 43.72 4.42 3.77
CA ALA A 887 42.47 3.68 3.62
C ALA A 887 42.62 2.23 4.11
N ARG A 888 41.53 1.66 4.65
CA ARG A 888 41.39 0.27 5.07
C ARG A 888 40.48 -0.47 4.10
N ILE A 889 40.92 -1.59 3.56
CA ILE A 889 40.10 -2.52 2.79
C ILE A 889 39.98 -3.82 3.58
N SER A 890 38.82 -4.01 4.21
CA SER A 890 38.50 -5.23 4.95
C SER A 890 37.77 -6.21 4.05
N VAL A 891 38.47 -7.23 3.58
CA VAL A 891 37.89 -8.32 2.78
C VAL A 891 37.42 -9.41 3.71
N ILE A 892 36.11 -9.65 3.77
CA ILE A 892 35.50 -10.69 4.58
C ILE A 892 35.23 -11.91 3.67
N SER A 893 36.05 -12.94 3.84
CA SER A 893 35.89 -14.21 3.11
C SER A 893 34.84 -15.09 3.78
N LEU A 894 33.89 -15.60 3.00
CA LEU A 894 32.79 -16.42 3.52
C LEU A 894 33.12 -17.93 3.61
N ILE A 895 34.40 -18.32 3.53
CA ILE A 895 34.86 -19.74 3.56
C ILE A 895 34.54 -20.49 4.87
N GLY A 896 34.31 -19.76 5.97
CA GLY A 896 33.88 -20.32 7.25
C GLY A 896 32.36 -20.45 7.38
N LEU A 897 31.61 -20.01 6.39
CA LEU A 897 30.14 -19.96 6.38
C LEU A 897 29.61 -20.82 5.21
N PRO A 898 29.47 -22.14 5.42
CA PRO A 898 29.21 -23.08 4.32
C PRO A 898 27.78 -23.03 3.77
N SER A 899 26.78 -22.60 4.56
CA SER A 899 25.39 -22.49 4.12
C SER A 899 24.96 -21.05 3.87
N ASP A 900 23.99 -20.86 2.98
CA ASP A 900 23.43 -19.54 2.68
C ASP A 900 22.78 -18.90 3.92
N ASP A 901 22.08 -19.68 4.75
CA ASP A 901 21.49 -19.19 6.00
C ASP A 901 22.56 -18.61 6.96
N MET A 902 23.72 -19.27 7.06
CA MET A 902 24.82 -18.79 7.89
C MET A 902 25.44 -17.51 7.31
N ARG A 903 25.61 -17.45 5.98
CA ARG A 903 26.11 -16.25 5.29
C ARG A 903 25.16 -15.07 5.49
N GLN A 904 23.86 -15.28 5.27
CA GLN A 904 22.81 -14.27 5.44
C GLN A 904 22.71 -13.81 6.90
N SER A 905 22.74 -14.73 7.87
CA SER A 905 22.70 -14.35 9.29
C SER A 905 23.92 -13.52 9.70
N PHE A 906 25.12 -13.89 9.23
CA PHE A 906 26.33 -13.12 9.48
C PHE A 906 26.26 -11.72 8.86
N VAL A 907 25.89 -11.64 7.57
CA VAL A 907 25.81 -10.37 6.85
C VAL A 907 24.73 -9.47 7.44
N ASN A 908 23.57 -10.01 7.82
CA ASN A 908 22.52 -9.26 8.53
C ASN A 908 23.08 -8.57 9.79
N GLN A 909 23.81 -9.31 10.63
CA GLN A 909 24.37 -8.75 11.85
C GLN A 909 25.47 -7.71 11.56
N LEU A 910 26.33 -7.94 10.56
CA LEU A 910 27.31 -6.95 10.10
C LEU A 910 26.62 -5.66 9.61
N GLU A 911 25.56 -5.80 8.81
CA GLU A 911 24.81 -4.68 8.26
C GLU A 911 24.11 -3.86 9.35
N MET A 912 23.56 -4.53 10.37
CA MET A 912 22.99 -3.87 11.55
C MET A 912 24.06 -3.10 12.34
N ALA A 913 25.22 -3.72 12.60
CA ALA A 913 26.34 -3.05 13.27
C ALA A 913 26.85 -1.85 12.45
N LEU A 914 27.00 -2.03 11.13
CA LEU A 914 27.39 -0.98 10.20
C LEU A 914 26.39 0.17 10.21
N PHE A 915 25.09 -0.11 10.19
CA PHE A 915 24.05 0.91 10.24
C PHE A 915 24.09 1.72 11.54
N ALA A 916 24.33 1.08 12.68
CA ALA A 916 24.50 1.76 13.97
C ALA A 916 25.77 2.63 13.97
N TYR A 917 26.88 2.11 13.44
CA TYR A 917 28.15 2.83 13.36
C TYR A 917 28.05 4.11 12.52
N ILE A 918 27.50 4.03 11.31
CA ILE A 918 27.41 5.20 10.40
C ILE A 918 26.46 6.28 10.92
N LYS A 919 25.49 5.92 11.77
CA LYS A 919 24.62 6.90 12.45
C LYS A 919 25.39 7.74 13.46
N LYS A 920 26.27 7.10 14.23
CA LYS A 920 27.13 7.76 15.23
C LYS A 920 28.31 8.49 14.57
N HIS A 921 28.77 8.00 13.42
CA HIS A 921 29.93 8.52 12.69
C HIS A 921 29.57 8.87 11.24
N PRO A 922 28.68 9.86 10.98
CA PRO A 922 28.36 10.27 9.62
C PRO A 922 29.58 10.88 8.92
N ALA A 923 29.59 10.85 7.57
CA ALA A 923 30.71 11.35 6.78
C ALA A 923 31.10 12.82 7.05
N GLY A 924 30.17 13.65 7.53
CA GLY A 924 30.37 15.09 7.71
C GLY A 924 30.79 15.75 6.38
N ASP A 925 31.89 16.51 6.41
CA ASP A 925 32.46 17.20 5.25
C ASP A 925 33.19 16.27 4.26
N ARG A 926 33.39 15.00 4.61
CA ARG A 926 34.04 14.03 3.69
C ARG A 926 33.05 13.64 2.59
N PRO A 927 33.45 13.57 1.31
CA PRO A 927 32.55 13.20 0.21
C PRO A 927 31.98 11.78 0.36
N LEU A 928 32.69 10.87 1.05
CA LEU A 928 32.24 9.51 1.30
C LEU A 928 32.89 8.99 2.60
N LEU A 929 32.10 8.34 3.47
CA LEU A 929 32.57 7.70 4.70
C LEU A 929 33.33 6.40 4.39
N GLY A 930 32.78 5.61 3.49
CA GLY A 930 33.30 4.30 3.10
C GLY A 930 32.41 3.61 2.09
N LEU A 931 32.83 2.43 1.65
CA LEU A 931 32.06 1.54 0.77
C LEU A 931 31.72 0.22 1.45
N PHE A 932 30.52 -0.29 1.17
CA PHE A 932 30.12 -1.66 1.48
C PHE A 932 29.84 -2.42 0.18
N ILE A 933 30.63 -3.45 -0.11
CA ILE A 933 30.62 -4.18 -1.37
C ILE A 933 30.03 -5.57 -1.14
N MET A 934 28.97 -5.88 -1.89
CA MET A 934 28.31 -7.18 -1.92
C MET A 934 28.48 -7.79 -3.31
N ASP A 935 29.48 -8.68 -3.46
CA ASP A 935 29.56 -9.52 -4.65
C ASP A 935 28.61 -10.72 -4.54
N GLU A 936 28.08 -11.15 -5.68
CA GLU A 936 26.95 -12.11 -5.78
C GLU A 936 25.77 -11.74 -4.87
N ALA A 937 25.40 -10.45 -4.86
CA ALA A 937 24.41 -9.90 -3.95
C ALA A 937 23.05 -10.63 -3.95
N GLN A 938 22.69 -11.35 -5.03
CA GLN A 938 21.47 -12.16 -5.09
C GLN A 938 21.44 -13.33 -4.10
N THR A 939 22.59 -13.82 -3.61
CA THR A 939 22.61 -14.89 -2.60
C THR A 939 22.34 -14.36 -1.20
N LEU A 940 22.59 -13.07 -0.98
CA LEU A 940 22.40 -12.39 0.31
C LEU A 940 21.05 -11.66 0.38
N ALA A 941 20.66 -11.01 -0.71
CA ALA A 941 19.41 -10.26 -0.86
C ALA A 941 18.58 -10.73 -2.09
N PRO A 942 18.05 -11.97 -2.08
CA PRO A 942 17.29 -12.53 -3.19
C PRO A 942 15.97 -11.81 -3.47
N SER A 943 15.46 -11.92 -4.71
CA SER A 943 14.16 -11.38 -5.13
C SER A 943 12.94 -12.18 -4.67
N GLY A 944 13.15 -13.38 -4.13
CA GLY A 944 12.11 -14.31 -3.68
C GLY A 944 11.64 -14.07 -2.24
N SER A 945 11.76 -15.09 -1.38
CA SER A 945 11.39 -15.02 0.03
C SER A 945 12.21 -13.95 0.76
N MET A 946 11.53 -13.06 1.48
CA MET A 946 12.17 -12.02 2.27
C MET A 946 12.94 -12.65 3.45
N THR A 947 14.25 -12.47 3.49
CA THR A 947 15.13 -12.91 4.59
C THR A 947 15.49 -11.73 5.48
N ALA A 948 15.92 -11.97 6.72
CA ALA A 948 16.40 -10.91 7.62
C ALA A 948 17.55 -10.11 6.97
N CYS A 949 18.48 -10.79 6.30
CA CYS A 949 19.54 -10.16 5.52
C CYS A 949 19.00 -9.28 4.39
N THR A 950 17.96 -9.72 3.68
CA THR A 950 17.35 -8.89 2.63
C THR A 950 16.77 -7.61 3.22
N GLN A 951 16.13 -7.69 4.40
CA GLN A 951 15.57 -6.51 5.09
C GLN A 951 16.67 -5.54 5.53
N SER A 952 17.75 -6.02 6.16
CA SER A 952 18.87 -5.18 6.59
C SER A 952 19.58 -4.52 5.40
N THR A 953 19.79 -5.26 4.30
CA THR A 953 20.36 -4.72 3.07
C THR A 953 19.49 -3.61 2.49
N LEU A 954 18.16 -3.78 2.46
CA LEU A 954 17.22 -2.75 1.99
C LEU A 954 17.17 -1.52 2.90
N ALA A 955 17.27 -1.73 4.22
CA ALA A 955 17.35 -0.64 5.19
C ALA A 955 18.62 0.19 5.00
N LEU A 956 19.77 -0.46 4.80
CA LEU A 956 21.01 0.22 4.45
C LEU A 956 20.89 0.94 3.10
N ALA A 957 20.43 0.27 2.04
CA ALA A 957 20.31 0.87 0.70
C ALA A 957 19.35 2.07 0.62
N SER A 958 18.40 2.19 1.55
CA SER A 958 17.48 3.34 1.59
C SER A 958 18.00 4.50 2.45
N GLN A 959 18.84 4.22 3.46
CA GLN A 959 19.19 5.20 4.48
C GLN A 959 20.67 5.56 4.54
N ALA A 960 21.58 4.68 4.11
CA ALA A 960 23.03 4.86 4.20
C ALA A 960 23.52 6.14 3.48
N ARG A 961 22.82 6.54 2.40
CA ARG A 961 23.07 7.79 1.66
C ARG A 961 23.19 9.02 2.57
N LYS A 962 22.32 9.15 3.58
CA LYS A 962 22.29 10.32 4.47
C LYS A 962 23.50 10.40 5.41
N TYR A 963 24.12 9.26 5.68
CA TYR A 963 25.30 9.13 6.55
C TYR A 963 26.61 9.05 5.75
N GLY A 964 26.52 9.06 4.41
CA GLY A 964 27.65 9.06 3.50
C GLY A 964 28.31 7.70 3.27
N LEU A 965 27.62 6.59 3.53
CA LEU A 965 28.09 5.24 3.18
C LEU A 965 27.56 4.85 1.78
N GLY A 966 28.47 4.47 0.87
CA GLY A 966 28.13 3.96 -0.45
C GLY A 966 28.00 2.44 -0.46
N LEU A 967 27.06 1.89 -1.23
CA LEU A 967 26.86 0.45 -1.38
C LEU A 967 27.12 0.06 -2.83
N VAL A 968 27.79 -1.07 -3.04
CA VAL A 968 28.03 -1.65 -4.37
C VAL A 968 27.45 -3.05 -4.41
N PHE A 969 26.42 -3.25 -5.24
CA PHE A 969 25.76 -4.53 -5.44
C PHE A 969 26.20 -5.10 -6.78
N ALA A 970 26.84 -6.27 -6.77
CA ALA A 970 27.25 -6.93 -8.00
C ALA A 970 26.54 -8.27 -8.14
N THR A 971 25.91 -8.51 -9.29
CA THR A 971 25.14 -9.72 -9.55
C THR A 971 25.25 -10.16 -11.00
N GLN A 972 25.27 -11.48 -11.20
CA GLN A 972 25.14 -12.09 -12.53
C GLN A 972 23.69 -12.32 -12.94
N ALA A 973 22.74 -12.20 -12.01
CA ALA A 973 21.33 -12.49 -12.20
C ALA A 973 20.48 -11.26 -11.82
N PRO A 974 20.25 -10.31 -12.74
CA PRO A 974 19.50 -9.08 -12.44
C PRO A 974 18.12 -9.32 -11.83
N LYS A 975 17.38 -10.34 -12.28
CA LYS A 975 16.09 -10.76 -11.69
C LYS A 975 16.22 -11.49 -10.34
N GLY A 976 17.39 -12.04 -10.04
CA GLY A 976 17.67 -12.77 -8.80
C GLY A 976 17.88 -11.84 -7.61
N LEU A 977 18.25 -10.57 -7.85
CA LEU A 977 18.42 -9.54 -6.83
C LEU A 977 17.08 -8.86 -6.51
N HIS A 978 16.84 -8.53 -5.25
CA HIS A 978 15.61 -7.86 -4.84
C HIS A 978 15.38 -6.53 -5.61
N ASN A 979 14.19 -6.36 -6.18
CA ASN A 979 13.87 -5.28 -7.13
C ASN A 979 14.06 -3.85 -6.60
N ARG A 980 13.93 -3.63 -5.29
CA ARG A 980 14.19 -2.34 -4.63
C ARG A 980 15.67 -1.96 -4.59
N ILE A 981 16.61 -2.91 -4.72
CA ILE A 981 18.05 -2.60 -4.70
C ILE A 981 18.46 -1.82 -5.95
N PRO A 982 18.19 -2.29 -7.20
CA PRO A 982 18.43 -1.51 -8.41
C PRO A 982 17.76 -0.14 -8.39
N GLY A 983 16.55 -0.04 -7.81
CA GLY A 983 15.81 1.23 -7.69
C GLY A 983 16.47 2.26 -6.76
N ASN A 984 17.21 1.81 -5.74
CA ASN A 984 17.97 2.69 -4.85
C ASN A 984 19.41 2.97 -5.35
N ALA A 985 19.88 2.26 -6.38
CA ALA A 985 21.16 2.51 -7.02
C ALA A 985 21.03 3.56 -8.13
N ALA A 986 21.58 4.74 -7.88
CA ALA A 986 21.61 5.82 -8.86
C ALA A 986 22.49 5.45 -10.06
N THR A 987 23.67 4.88 -9.79
CA THR A 987 24.62 4.45 -10.81
C THR A 987 24.45 2.97 -11.12
N GLN A 988 24.37 2.62 -12.40
CA GLN A 988 24.21 1.23 -12.83
C GLN A 988 25.19 0.89 -13.95
N PHE A 989 25.83 -0.29 -13.84
CA PHE A 989 26.71 -0.85 -14.84
C PHE A 989 26.08 -2.10 -15.45
N TYR A 990 26.13 -2.22 -16.77
CA TYR A 990 25.63 -3.37 -17.52
C TYR A 990 26.77 -3.94 -18.37
N GLY A 991 27.27 -5.11 -17.99
CA GLY A 991 28.27 -5.85 -18.75
C GLY A 991 27.65 -6.94 -19.60
N LEU A 992 28.51 -7.81 -20.15
CA LEU A 992 28.11 -8.94 -20.99
C LEU A 992 27.07 -9.83 -20.28
N LEU A 993 25.90 -10.00 -20.91
CA LEU A 993 24.83 -10.90 -20.46
C LEU A 993 24.43 -11.83 -21.62
N ASN A 994 24.47 -13.14 -21.37
CA ASN A 994 24.27 -14.16 -22.40
C ASN A 994 22.85 -14.75 -22.42
N SER A 995 22.12 -14.67 -21.30
CA SER A 995 20.76 -15.22 -21.21
C SER A 995 19.72 -14.19 -21.69
N PRO A 996 18.78 -14.58 -22.59
CA PRO A 996 17.72 -13.68 -23.06
C PRO A 996 16.95 -13.01 -21.92
N ILE A 997 16.64 -13.76 -20.85
CA ILE A 997 15.92 -13.24 -19.69
C ILE A 997 16.73 -12.14 -18.98
N GLN A 998 18.05 -12.31 -18.86
CA GLN A 998 18.92 -11.33 -18.22
C GLN A 998 19.09 -10.08 -19.11
N ILE A 999 19.21 -10.28 -20.43
CA ILE A 999 19.29 -9.21 -21.42
C ILE A 999 18.03 -8.34 -21.38
N ASP A 1000 16.85 -8.95 -21.43
CA ASP A 1000 15.58 -8.22 -21.40
C ASP A 1000 15.43 -7.42 -20.10
N THR A 1001 15.84 -8.00 -18.98
CA THR A 1001 15.83 -7.32 -17.67
C THR A 1001 16.78 -6.12 -17.64
N ALA A 1002 18.01 -6.29 -18.14
CA ALA A 1002 18.98 -5.21 -18.20
C ALA A 1002 18.50 -4.07 -19.10
N ARG A 1003 17.87 -4.39 -20.24
CA ARG A 1003 17.26 -3.39 -21.14
C ARG A 1003 16.07 -2.67 -20.50
N GLU A 1004 15.23 -3.38 -19.76
CA GLU A 1004 14.12 -2.77 -19.01
C GLU A 1004 14.64 -1.78 -17.95
N MET A 1005 15.66 -2.17 -17.17
CA MET A 1005 16.30 -1.30 -16.18
C MET A 1005 16.99 -0.10 -16.83
N ALA A 1006 17.68 -0.28 -17.95
CA ALA A 1006 18.32 0.80 -18.70
C ALA A 1006 17.29 1.80 -19.27
N LYS A 1007 16.13 1.32 -19.75
CA LYS A 1007 15.02 2.16 -20.21
C LYS A 1007 14.42 3.00 -19.11
N ALA A 1008 14.31 2.46 -17.89
CA ALA A 1008 13.90 3.23 -16.73
C ALA A 1008 14.89 4.37 -16.38
N LYS A 1009 16.15 4.29 -16.83
CA LYS A 1009 17.18 5.32 -16.70
C LYS A 1009 17.28 6.26 -17.90
N GLY A 1010 16.36 6.17 -18.87
CA GLY A 1010 16.29 7.10 -20.00
C GLY A 1010 17.12 6.71 -21.22
N GLY A 1011 17.58 5.46 -21.35
CA GLY A 1011 18.20 4.97 -22.59
C GLY A 1011 18.09 3.46 -22.80
N ASP A 1012 18.97 2.84 -23.56
CA ASP A 1012 18.93 1.39 -23.85
C ASP A 1012 20.34 0.82 -23.88
N VAL A 1013 20.46 -0.51 -23.78
CA VAL A 1013 21.71 -1.27 -23.88
C VAL A 1013 21.59 -2.31 -25.00
N PRO A 1014 21.49 -1.86 -26.26
CA PRO A 1014 21.01 -2.69 -27.37
C PRO A 1014 21.93 -3.87 -27.74
N ASP A 1015 23.24 -3.74 -27.49
CA ASP A 1015 24.24 -4.76 -27.80
C ASP A 1015 24.89 -5.37 -26.54
N VAL A 1016 24.20 -5.34 -25.39
CA VAL A 1016 24.70 -5.88 -24.11
C VAL A 1016 25.15 -7.35 -24.19
N SER A 1017 24.58 -8.13 -25.11
CA SER A 1017 24.97 -9.54 -25.37
C SER A 1017 26.21 -9.70 -26.24
N ARG A 1018 26.77 -8.62 -26.78
CA ARG A 1018 27.95 -8.59 -27.66
C ARG A 1018 29.14 -7.86 -27.05
N LEU A 1019 29.00 -7.37 -25.82
CA LEU A 1019 30.08 -6.70 -25.09
C LEU A 1019 31.26 -7.65 -24.85
N ARG A 1020 32.48 -7.12 -24.95
CA ARG A 1020 33.69 -7.85 -24.57
C ARG A 1020 33.98 -7.70 -23.08
N SER A 1021 34.85 -8.55 -22.55
CA SER A 1021 35.34 -8.39 -21.18
C SER A 1021 35.96 -7.00 -20.99
N GLY A 1022 35.53 -6.27 -19.96
CA GLY A 1022 35.96 -4.89 -19.70
C GLY A 1022 35.20 -3.81 -20.48
N GLU A 1023 34.18 -4.19 -21.27
CA GLU A 1023 33.22 -3.27 -21.87
C GLU A 1023 31.92 -3.29 -21.06
N PHE A 1024 31.44 -2.11 -20.68
CA PHE A 1024 30.22 -1.94 -19.90
C PHE A 1024 29.40 -0.78 -20.48
N TYR A 1025 28.10 -0.82 -20.29
CA TYR A 1025 27.31 0.41 -20.26
C TYR A 1025 27.30 0.95 -18.84
N VAL A 1026 27.51 2.25 -18.67
CA VAL A 1026 27.34 2.96 -17.40
C VAL A 1026 26.21 3.97 -17.54
N ALA A 1027 25.23 3.87 -16.65
CA ALA A 1027 24.20 4.88 -16.45
C ALA A 1027 24.51 5.61 -15.15
N ALA A 1028 25.08 6.80 -15.24
CA ALA A 1028 25.29 7.68 -14.09
C ALA A 1028 23.96 8.32 -13.66
N GLU A 1029 23.95 8.99 -12.52
CA GLU A 1029 22.72 9.60 -12.02
C GLU A 1029 22.16 10.65 -12.98
N GLY A 1030 20.95 10.42 -13.50
CA GLY A 1030 20.28 11.35 -14.41
C GLY A 1030 20.81 11.30 -15.85
N GLU A 1031 21.76 10.41 -16.15
CA GLU A 1031 22.35 10.26 -17.48
C GLU A 1031 21.91 8.96 -18.15
N ALA A 1032 21.73 9.00 -19.47
CA ALA A 1032 21.46 7.81 -20.26
C ALA A 1032 22.68 6.86 -20.26
N PRO A 1033 22.45 5.53 -20.35
CA PRO A 1033 23.54 4.57 -20.46
C PRO A 1033 24.50 4.89 -21.61
N GLN A 1034 25.78 5.08 -21.29
CA GLN A 1034 26.87 5.27 -22.25
C GLN A 1034 27.82 4.07 -22.22
N LYS A 1035 28.32 3.67 -23.39
CA LYS A 1035 29.20 2.51 -23.53
C LYS A 1035 30.64 2.91 -23.23
N VAL A 1036 31.27 2.25 -22.27
CA VAL A 1036 32.61 2.56 -21.78
C VAL A 1036 33.52 1.34 -21.78
N ARG A 1037 34.82 1.59 -21.92
CA ARG A 1037 35.90 0.62 -21.66
C ARG A 1037 36.50 0.90 -20.29
N THR A 1038 36.35 -0.04 -19.37
CA THR A 1038 36.85 0.08 -18.00
C THR A 1038 38.33 -0.31 -17.94
N PRO A 1039 39.18 0.42 -17.21
CA PRO A 1039 40.60 0.06 -17.07
C PRO A 1039 40.76 -1.22 -16.24
N LEU A 1040 41.89 -1.90 -16.43
CA LEU A 1040 42.27 -3.05 -15.61
C LEU A 1040 42.53 -2.62 -14.15
N CYS A 1041 42.33 -3.54 -13.20
CA CYS A 1041 42.62 -3.30 -11.78
C CYS A 1041 44.13 -3.09 -11.52
N LEU A 1042 44.43 -2.37 -10.43
CA LEU A 1042 45.76 -2.02 -9.97
C LEU A 1042 46.41 -3.14 -9.13
N SER A 1043 45.59 -4.00 -8.51
CA SER A 1043 46.03 -5.21 -7.78
C SER A 1043 46.02 -6.45 -8.66
N HIS A 1044 46.86 -7.43 -8.31
CA HIS A 1044 47.06 -8.66 -9.07
C HIS A 1044 45.76 -9.48 -9.23
N HIS A 1045 45.39 -9.78 -10.47
CA HIS A 1045 44.20 -10.55 -10.81
C HIS A 1045 44.51 -11.66 -11.83
N PRO A 1046 44.83 -12.89 -11.36
CA PRO A 1046 45.00 -14.05 -12.21
C PRO A 1046 43.66 -14.70 -12.58
N GLN A 1047 43.69 -15.68 -13.48
CA GLN A 1047 42.48 -16.37 -13.98
C GLN A 1047 41.78 -17.25 -12.92
N SER A 1048 42.49 -17.69 -11.88
CA SER A 1048 41.95 -18.61 -10.87
C SER A 1048 41.79 -17.92 -9.50
N PRO A 1049 40.69 -18.20 -8.77
CA PRO A 1049 40.49 -17.73 -7.40
C PRO A 1049 41.55 -18.34 -6.46
N LEU A 1050 41.64 -17.80 -5.24
CA LEU A 1050 42.46 -18.41 -4.20
C LEU A 1050 41.82 -19.71 -3.68
N THR A 1051 42.65 -20.69 -3.36
CA THR A 1051 42.26 -21.84 -2.55
C THR A 1051 42.00 -21.41 -1.11
N THR A 1052 41.21 -22.21 -0.38
CA THR A 1052 40.90 -21.96 1.04
C THR A 1052 42.17 -21.80 1.89
N GLU A 1053 43.20 -22.61 1.64
CA GLU A 1053 44.49 -22.54 2.35
C GLU A 1053 45.20 -21.22 2.09
N GLU A 1054 45.28 -20.78 0.82
CA GLU A 1054 45.91 -19.52 0.46
C GLU A 1054 45.16 -18.29 1.01
N VAL A 1055 43.84 -18.38 1.21
CA VAL A 1055 43.04 -17.34 1.90
C VAL A 1055 43.38 -17.30 3.39
N LEU A 1056 43.45 -18.45 4.05
CA LEU A 1056 43.80 -18.54 5.47
C LEU A 1056 45.22 -18.04 5.74
N ASP A 1057 46.18 -18.38 4.87
CA ASP A 1057 47.56 -17.91 4.99
C ASP A 1057 47.67 -16.38 4.81
N ARG A 1058 46.85 -15.79 3.92
CA ARG A 1058 46.72 -14.33 3.83
C ARG A 1058 46.09 -13.70 5.06
N ALA A 1059 45.09 -14.34 5.64
CA ALA A 1059 44.45 -13.83 6.86
C ALA A 1059 45.43 -13.85 8.07
N ARG A 1060 46.32 -14.84 8.12
CA ARG A 1060 47.43 -14.92 9.10
C ARG A 1060 48.50 -13.86 8.87
N ALA A 1061 48.87 -13.63 7.61
CA ALA A 1061 49.97 -12.77 7.24
C ALA A 1061 49.57 -11.29 7.23
N ARG A 1062 49.84 -10.61 8.36
CA ARG A 1062 50.20 -9.18 8.55
C ARG A 1062 49.58 -8.59 9.80
#